data_AF-E7G4A6-F1
#
_entry.id   AF-E7G4A6-F1
#
_cell.length_a   1.000
_cell.length_b   1.000
_cell.length_c   1.000
_cell.angle_alpha   90.00
_cell.angle_beta   90.00
_cell.angle_gamma   90.00
#
_symmetry.space_group_name_H-M   'P 1'
#
loop_
_entity.id
_entity.type
_entity.pdbx_description
1 polymer ?
#
loop_
_entity_poly.entity_id
_entity_poly.type
_entity_poly.pdbx_seq_one_letter_code
_entity_poly.pdbx_strand_id
1 'polypeptide(L)'
;MSMHTIKRSLAKSLRFFMDLEEEPLFDYVKVHQRKTPKSKKTYIEFFHQAIVDYTKNLITSTTRSKRKQVVIKNIANMTTGHLQRALDYLLKKSEDQTVVDEFFATVKAEEVLEQWREDFRSSKSRAKNVAMHLVFSIDEPINKRNLQILESSVYQTLIDSLGYNYAFILKVHSHQNKPHVHVLLNKTHKFTGKKLRFTSKTDCKEFFHSMREDFKNHLFINSNAELEYSNTPNIEKHLRSIEKELEEIQKMASNNNTLQASAFFDQVCVNLDRNIVAMQKQKQALLKQQAKMQQEFEKEDPKFFHFIKHLKPEHVKRNIKGSQRAIKIVSAKIQFANKVQHKYLKQQKELLQRENRFLKNAFKIDKLDQQIHLLGKDLDQFLDHENNFTKWIAGYSLLSQKRQLLASLKSMSSGYGSNRLAKNLEMLQREIRNDQAHFKDDIFALNRFLDFQSLSGLKKASVFFLNKRINRCQSISKIVENELKHTTAQQDGWPALQALLDQRRVEALDLIEKRKFFLKKRFIELQQNYNHLKSEYNQALFDPNKSKESQALFKQLNRITRNLAFMAKEIKLAQHIKQTQGKEQTKEKQHKVLQESQEKELPNTTKTNNKLSSISANKQHTKTSNHRRKDGGSGYTRALEGF
;
A
#
# COMPACT_ATOMS: atom_id res chain seq x y z
N MET A 1 -76.78 -49.48 -69.33
CA MET A 1 -75.32 -49.31 -69.53
C MET A 1 -74.59 -50.45 -68.85
N SER A 2 -73.77 -51.15 -69.63
CA SER A 2 -73.23 -52.48 -69.31
C SER A 2 -72.12 -52.45 -68.27
N MET A 3 -72.05 -53.51 -67.45
CA MET A 3 -70.98 -53.81 -66.48
C MET A 3 -69.57 -53.72 -67.08
N HIS A 4 -69.47 -53.85 -68.41
CA HIS A 4 -68.23 -53.68 -69.18
C HIS A 4 -67.72 -52.22 -69.21
N THR A 5 -68.64 -51.25 -69.20
CA THR A 5 -68.33 -49.81 -69.12
C THR A 5 -67.80 -49.43 -67.74
N ILE A 6 -68.36 -50.04 -66.69
CA ILE A 6 -67.96 -49.82 -65.30
C ILE A 6 -66.56 -50.43 -65.05
N LYS A 7 -66.29 -51.64 -65.56
CA LYS A 7 -64.96 -52.27 -65.44
C LYS A 7 -63.87 -51.50 -66.20
N ARG A 8 -64.16 -50.95 -67.39
CA ARG A 8 -63.20 -50.09 -68.11
C ARG A 8 -62.96 -48.76 -67.40
N SER A 9 -64.01 -48.14 -66.83
CA SER A 9 -63.87 -46.92 -66.02
C SER A 9 -63.01 -47.18 -64.78
N LEU A 10 -63.28 -48.26 -64.04
CA LEU A 10 -62.51 -48.65 -62.86
C LEU A 10 -61.06 -49.01 -63.18
N ALA A 11 -60.78 -49.71 -64.29
CA ALA A 11 -59.42 -50.02 -64.70
C ALA A 11 -58.63 -48.77 -65.16
N LYS A 12 -59.32 -47.76 -65.72
CA LYS A 12 -58.71 -46.47 -66.08
C LYS A 12 -58.43 -45.62 -64.85
N SER A 13 -59.33 -45.63 -63.86
CA SER A 13 -59.13 -44.99 -62.57
C SER A 13 -58.02 -45.66 -61.76
N LEU A 14 -57.94 -47.00 -61.73
CA LEU A 14 -56.86 -47.72 -61.03
C LEU A 14 -55.47 -47.46 -61.63
N ARG A 15 -55.34 -47.28 -62.95
CA ARG A 15 -54.07 -46.85 -63.55
C ARG A 15 -53.71 -45.40 -63.21
N PHE A 16 -54.70 -44.50 -63.15
CA PHE A 16 -54.47 -43.11 -62.71
C PHE A 16 -53.99 -43.03 -61.25
N PHE A 17 -54.39 -43.98 -60.40
CA PHE A 17 -53.94 -44.06 -59.00
C PHE A 17 -52.61 -44.79 -58.78
N MET A 18 -52.07 -45.52 -59.77
CA MET A 18 -50.79 -46.25 -59.63
C MET A 18 -49.58 -45.55 -60.28
N ASP A 19 -49.80 -44.53 -61.12
CA ASP A 19 -48.74 -43.71 -61.74
C ASP A 19 -48.51 -42.37 -61.01
N LEU A 20 -49.16 -42.15 -59.87
CA LEU A 20 -48.75 -41.10 -58.93
C LEU A 20 -47.68 -41.71 -58.03
N GLU A 21 -46.42 -41.63 -58.47
CA GLU A 21 -45.31 -41.56 -57.53
C GLU A 21 -45.70 -40.54 -56.45
N GLU A 22 -45.57 -40.93 -55.20
CA GLU A 22 -45.87 -40.11 -54.04
C GLU A 22 -45.01 -38.83 -54.08
N GLU A 23 -45.50 -37.78 -54.76
CA GLU A 23 -45.12 -36.42 -54.43
C GLU A 23 -45.66 -36.18 -53.00
N PRO A 24 -44.79 -36.03 -51.99
CA PRO A 24 -45.26 -35.80 -50.63
C PRO A 24 -46.04 -34.48 -50.61
N LEU A 25 -47.35 -34.60 -50.36
CA LEU A 25 -48.34 -33.52 -50.30
C LEU A 25 -48.04 -32.44 -49.24
N PHE A 26 -46.97 -32.60 -48.46
CA PHE A 26 -46.46 -31.61 -47.53
C PHE A 26 -44.93 -31.70 -47.46
N ASP A 27 -44.24 -30.66 -47.92
CA ASP A 27 -42.89 -30.37 -47.44
C ASP A 27 -42.98 -30.15 -45.93
N TYR A 28 -42.43 -31.07 -45.14
CA TYR A 28 -42.29 -30.90 -43.71
C TYR A 28 -41.35 -29.72 -43.43
N VAL A 29 -41.88 -28.51 -43.35
CA VAL A 29 -41.16 -27.37 -42.79
C VAL A 29 -41.11 -27.57 -41.29
N LYS A 30 -39.92 -27.91 -40.77
CA LYS A 30 -39.65 -28.02 -39.34
C LYS A 30 -40.03 -26.68 -38.68
N VAL A 31 -41.14 -26.65 -37.93
CA VAL A 31 -41.55 -25.46 -37.17
C VAL A 31 -40.55 -25.27 -36.03
N HIS A 32 -39.61 -24.36 -36.20
CA HIS A 32 -38.69 -23.98 -35.14
C HIS A 32 -39.46 -23.18 -34.08
N GLN A 33 -39.30 -23.55 -32.81
CA GLN A 33 -39.93 -22.82 -31.71
C GLN A 33 -39.52 -21.33 -31.79
N ARG A 34 -40.51 -20.43 -31.88
CA ARG A 34 -40.29 -18.98 -31.73
C ARG A 34 -39.72 -18.74 -30.34
N LYS A 35 -38.41 -18.49 -30.24
CA LYS A 35 -37.79 -18.05 -28.98
C LYS A 35 -38.41 -16.70 -28.63
N THR A 36 -39.18 -16.62 -27.55
CA THR A 36 -39.63 -15.34 -27.00
C THR A 36 -38.42 -14.48 -26.66
N PRO A 37 -38.47 -13.15 -26.87
CA PRO A 37 -37.39 -12.26 -26.48
C PRO A 37 -37.12 -12.45 -24.98
N LYS A 38 -35.95 -12.98 -24.64
CA LYS A 38 -35.52 -13.08 -23.25
C LYS A 38 -35.23 -11.67 -22.73
N SER A 39 -35.47 -11.41 -21.46
CA SER A 39 -35.06 -10.16 -20.83
C SER A 39 -33.56 -9.92 -21.09
N LYS A 40 -33.19 -8.69 -21.50
CA LYS A 40 -31.79 -8.33 -21.75
C LYS A 40 -31.03 -8.46 -20.43
N LYS A 41 -30.15 -9.45 -20.36
CA LYS A 41 -29.22 -9.63 -19.23
C LYS A 41 -28.02 -8.72 -19.42
N THR A 42 -27.50 -8.18 -18.33
CA THR A 42 -26.22 -7.47 -18.33
C THR A 42 -25.08 -8.46 -18.62
N TYR A 43 -23.94 -7.95 -19.11
CA TYR A 43 -22.74 -8.75 -19.31
C TYR A 43 -22.34 -9.47 -18.02
N ILE A 44 -22.46 -8.79 -16.87
CA ILE A 44 -22.09 -9.35 -15.56
C ILE A 44 -22.96 -10.58 -15.24
N GLU A 45 -24.28 -10.46 -15.36
CA GLU A 45 -25.21 -11.58 -15.13
C GLU A 45 -24.96 -12.73 -16.12
N PHE A 46 -24.72 -12.41 -17.39
CA PHE A 46 -24.39 -13.41 -18.42
C PHE A 46 -23.08 -14.14 -18.12
N PHE A 47 -22.08 -13.40 -17.63
CA PHE A 47 -20.78 -13.93 -17.22
C PHE A 47 -20.88 -14.82 -15.97
N HIS A 48 -21.63 -14.39 -14.95
CA HIS A 48 -21.90 -15.21 -13.76
C HIS A 48 -22.65 -16.49 -14.11
N GLN A 49 -23.68 -16.40 -14.95
CA GLN A 49 -24.40 -17.59 -15.42
C GLN A 49 -23.46 -18.55 -16.16
N ALA A 50 -22.60 -18.02 -17.03
CA ALA A 50 -21.66 -18.84 -17.76
C ALA A 50 -20.68 -19.55 -16.81
N ILE A 51 -20.22 -18.90 -15.72
CA ILE A 51 -19.38 -19.53 -14.68
C ILE A 51 -20.14 -20.67 -14.01
N VAL A 52 -21.38 -20.44 -13.58
CA VAL A 52 -22.23 -21.47 -12.97
C VAL A 52 -22.46 -22.64 -13.93
N ASP A 53 -22.68 -22.37 -15.21
CA ASP A 53 -22.85 -23.41 -16.22
C ASP A 53 -21.53 -24.16 -16.47
N TYR A 54 -20.38 -23.47 -16.43
CA TYR A 54 -19.07 -24.07 -16.57
C TYR A 54 -18.75 -24.99 -15.38
N THR A 55 -19.00 -24.56 -14.14
CA THR A 55 -18.77 -25.40 -12.95
C THR A 55 -19.69 -26.62 -12.92
N LYS A 56 -20.96 -26.48 -13.31
CA LYS A 56 -21.88 -27.62 -13.45
C LYS A 56 -21.41 -28.64 -14.49
N ASN A 57 -20.92 -28.17 -15.63
CA ASN A 57 -20.42 -29.04 -16.71
C ASN A 57 -19.03 -29.65 -16.42
N LEU A 58 -18.26 -29.10 -15.48
CA LEU A 58 -17.04 -29.77 -14.99
C LEU A 58 -17.36 -31.05 -14.21
N ILE A 59 -18.52 -31.09 -13.56
CA ILE A 59 -18.99 -32.22 -12.74
C ILE A 59 -19.62 -33.30 -13.64
N THR A 60 -20.25 -32.90 -14.75
CA THR A 60 -20.88 -33.81 -15.72
C THR A 60 -20.06 -33.89 -16.99
N SER A 61 -19.23 -34.94 -17.15
CA SER A 61 -18.35 -35.21 -18.31
C SER A 61 -19.12 -35.34 -19.64
N THR A 62 -19.64 -34.23 -20.14
CA THR A 62 -20.36 -34.13 -21.41
C THR A 62 -19.52 -33.30 -22.37
N THR A 63 -19.25 -33.88 -23.54
CA THR A 63 -18.49 -33.25 -24.61
C THR A 63 -19.25 -32.03 -25.13
N ARG A 64 -18.71 -30.83 -24.87
CA ARG A 64 -19.32 -29.59 -25.32
C ARG A 64 -19.08 -29.42 -26.82
N SER A 65 -20.14 -29.46 -27.62
CA SER A 65 -20.10 -28.94 -28.99
C SER A 65 -19.71 -27.45 -28.95
N LYS A 66 -18.58 -27.10 -29.58
CA LYS A 66 -18.12 -25.71 -29.69
C LYS A 66 -19.08 -24.95 -30.60
N ARG A 67 -20.05 -24.23 -30.02
CA ARG A 67 -20.91 -23.32 -30.77
C ARG A 67 -20.09 -22.14 -31.29
N LYS A 68 -20.32 -21.74 -32.54
CA LYS A 68 -19.66 -20.60 -33.19
C LYS A 68 -20.03 -19.30 -32.46
N GLN A 69 -19.10 -18.34 -32.40
CA GLN A 69 -19.33 -17.04 -31.77
C GLN A 69 -19.36 -15.94 -32.82
N VAL A 70 -20.24 -14.94 -32.64
CA VAL A 70 -20.23 -13.77 -33.52
C VAL A 70 -19.11 -12.82 -33.10
N VAL A 71 -18.54 -12.14 -34.08
CA VAL A 71 -17.42 -11.22 -33.85
C VAL A 71 -17.83 -9.82 -34.28
N ILE A 72 -17.74 -8.90 -33.31
CA ILE A 72 -17.83 -7.45 -33.54
C ILE A 72 -16.53 -6.84 -33.01
N LYS A 73 -15.81 -6.14 -33.87
CA LYS A 73 -14.55 -5.47 -33.55
C LYS A 73 -14.66 -3.98 -33.85
N ASN A 74 -14.21 -3.15 -32.92
CA ASN A 74 -13.90 -1.75 -33.20
C ASN A 74 -12.46 -1.68 -33.71
N ILE A 75 -12.28 -1.38 -34.99
CA ILE A 75 -10.98 -1.31 -35.64
C ILE A 75 -10.29 0.01 -35.31
N ALA A 76 -11.03 1.11 -35.31
CA ALA A 76 -10.48 2.43 -35.04
C ALA A 76 -11.54 3.43 -34.60
N ASN A 77 -11.16 4.31 -33.66
CA ASN A 77 -11.79 5.62 -33.54
C ASN A 77 -11.02 6.60 -34.42
N MET A 78 -11.68 7.16 -35.42
CA MET A 78 -11.02 7.82 -36.55
C MET A 78 -11.08 9.35 -36.44
N THR A 79 -10.06 10.00 -37.02
CA THR A 79 -10.09 11.42 -37.41
C THR A 79 -10.72 11.56 -38.79
N THR A 80 -11.00 12.78 -39.23
CA THR A 80 -11.56 13.05 -40.58
C THR A 80 -10.68 12.48 -41.69
N GLY A 81 -9.35 12.68 -41.63
CA GLY A 81 -8.42 12.13 -42.61
C GLY A 81 -8.30 10.60 -42.57
N HIS A 82 -8.45 9.96 -41.40
CA HIS A 82 -8.46 8.49 -41.30
C HIS A 82 -9.77 7.90 -41.82
N LEU A 83 -10.90 8.59 -41.62
CA LEU A 83 -12.20 8.21 -42.16
C LEU A 83 -12.16 8.17 -43.69
N GLN A 84 -11.56 9.17 -44.34
CA GLN A 84 -11.43 9.21 -45.80
C GLN A 84 -10.59 8.04 -46.32
N ARG A 85 -9.43 7.77 -45.71
CA ARG A 85 -8.60 6.60 -46.07
C ARG A 85 -9.30 5.26 -45.83
N ALA A 86 -10.08 5.16 -44.76
CA ALA A 86 -10.87 3.96 -44.48
C ALA A 86 -11.94 3.76 -45.56
N LEU A 87 -12.59 4.84 -46.01
CA LEU A 87 -13.54 4.79 -47.11
C LEU A 87 -12.87 4.39 -48.43
N ASP A 88 -11.70 4.97 -48.75
CA ASP A 88 -10.95 4.59 -49.95
C ASP A 88 -10.61 3.09 -49.93
N TYR A 89 -10.23 2.57 -48.77
CA TYR A 89 -9.99 1.13 -48.57
C TYR A 89 -11.26 0.28 -48.74
N LEU A 90 -12.39 0.75 -48.19
CA LEU A 90 -13.72 0.12 -48.32
C LEU A 90 -14.17 -0.02 -49.78
N LEU A 91 -13.82 0.96 -50.61
CA LEU A 91 -14.28 1.07 -52.00
C LEU A 91 -13.27 0.55 -53.03
N LYS A 92 -12.02 0.27 -52.62
CA LYS A 92 -10.88 -0.09 -53.51
C LYS A 92 -11.13 -1.25 -54.50
N LYS A 93 -12.18 -2.06 -54.28
CA LYS A 93 -12.53 -3.23 -55.10
C LYS A 93 -13.98 -3.24 -55.60
N SER A 94 -14.75 -2.17 -55.39
CA SER A 94 -16.14 -2.10 -55.86
C SER A 94 -16.24 -1.18 -57.07
N GLU A 95 -16.72 -1.70 -58.20
CA GLU A 95 -16.92 -0.94 -59.45
C GLU A 95 -17.94 0.20 -59.28
N ASP A 96 -18.97 0.01 -58.45
CA ASP A 96 -20.10 0.95 -58.34
C ASP A 96 -19.90 2.08 -57.30
N GLN A 97 -18.83 2.04 -56.50
CA GLN A 97 -18.56 2.99 -55.39
C GLN A 97 -19.75 3.26 -54.43
N THR A 98 -20.73 2.37 -54.38
CA THR A 98 -21.93 2.50 -53.56
C THR A 98 -21.77 1.86 -52.18
N VAL A 99 -22.47 2.40 -51.20
CA VAL A 99 -22.59 1.90 -49.82
C VAL A 99 -24.06 1.91 -49.41
N VAL A 100 -24.39 1.15 -48.36
CA VAL A 100 -25.74 1.18 -47.78
C VAL A 100 -25.73 2.10 -46.57
N ASP A 101 -26.69 3.01 -46.47
CA ASP A 101 -26.82 3.98 -45.38
C ASP A 101 -27.71 3.50 -44.22
N GLU A 102 -27.94 4.38 -43.24
CA GLU A 102 -28.82 4.09 -42.10
C GLU A 102 -30.32 3.96 -42.43
N PHE A 103 -30.73 4.28 -43.66
CA PHE A 103 -32.09 4.09 -44.16
C PHE A 103 -32.20 2.84 -45.05
N PHE A 104 -31.14 2.03 -45.09
CA PHE A 104 -31.01 0.87 -45.96
C PHE A 104 -31.06 1.21 -47.46
N ALA A 105 -30.76 2.46 -47.83
CA ALA A 105 -30.68 2.92 -49.20
C ALA A 105 -29.25 2.75 -49.75
N THR A 106 -29.16 2.39 -51.03
CA THR A 106 -27.87 2.35 -51.73
C THR A 106 -27.51 3.75 -52.21
N VAL A 107 -26.45 4.33 -51.65
CA VAL A 107 -26.02 5.70 -51.87
C VAL A 107 -24.55 5.76 -52.27
N LYS A 108 -24.13 6.87 -52.91
CA LYS A 108 -22.72 7.11 -53.19
C LYS A 108 -22.01 7.54 -51.92
N ALA A 109 -20.88 6.90 -51.63
CA ALA A 109 -20.17 7.14 -50.38
C ALA A 109 -19.62 8.57 -50.23
N GLU A 110 -19.28 9.23 -51.35
CA GLU A 110 -18.79 10.61 -51.36
C GLU A 110 -19.88 11.61 -50.92
N GLU A 111 -21.14 11.39 -51.35
CA GLU A 111 -22.27 12.23 -51.00
C GLU A 111 -22.55 12.18 -49.48
N VAL A 112 -22.47 10.98 -48.89
CA VAL A 112 -22.64 10.80 -47.44
C VAL A 112 -21.51 11.48 -46.66
N LEU A 113 -20.27 11.38 -47.13
CA LEU A 113 -19.15 12.06 -46.47
C LEU A 113 -19.26 13.58 -46.54
N GLU A 114 -19.74 14.14 -47.66
CA GLU A 114 -19.97 15.58 -47.80
C GLU A 114 -20.99 16.06 -46.76
N GLN A 115 -22.09 15.32 -46.59
CA GLN A 115 -23.10 15.62 -45.58
C GLN A 115 -22.51 15.59 -44.16
N TRP A 116 -21.61 14.64 -43.86
CA TRP A 116 -20.98 14.54 -42.55
C TRP A 116 -19.92 15.63 -42.30
N ARG A 117 -19.46 16.36 -43.32
CA ARG A 117 -18.44 17.42 -43.13
C ARG A 117 -18.92 18.53 -42.21
N GLU A 118 -20.21 18.88 -42.25
CA GLU A 118 -20.77 19.90 -41.37
C GLU A 118 -20.63 19.53 -39.89
N ASP A 119 -20.84 18.26 -39.54
CA ASP A 119 -20.67 17.74 -38.18
C ASP A 119 -19.22 17.84 -37.67
N PHE A 120 -18.25 17.93 -38.58
CA PHE A 120 -16.82 17.95 -38.28
C PHE A 120 -16.24 19.37 -38.16
N ARG A 121 -16.93 20.39 -38.68
CA ARG A 121 -16.44 21.79 -38.75
C ARG A 121 -16.28 22.48 -37.40
N SER A 122 -17.10 22.16 -36.39
CA SER A 122 -17.14 22.88 -35.09
C SER A 122 -15.98 22.59 -34.12
N SER A 123 -14.96 21.83 -34.54
CA SER A 123 -14.01 21.22 -33.62
C SER A 123 -12.54 21.55 -33.94
N LYS A 124 -12.03 22.63 -33.34
CA LYS A 124 -10.62 23.09 -33.29
C LYS A 124 -9.64 22.21 -34.09
N SER A 125 -9.55 22.44 -35.41
CA SER A 125 -8.61 21.96 -36.47
C SER A 125 -8.02 20.53 -36.43
N ARG A 126 -8.35 19.68 -35.46
CA ARG A 126 -7.97 18.26 -35.31
C ARG A 126 -8.97 17.58 -34.36
N ALA A 127 -10.24 17.47 -34.75
CA ALA A 127 -11.11 16.59 -33.98
C ALA A 127 -10.63 15.14 -34.08
N LYS A 128 -10.08 14.68 -32.95
CA LYS A 128 -9.83 13.27 -32.69
C LYS A 128 -11.18 12.60 -32.40
N ASN A 129 -11.38 11.38 -32.89
CA ASN A 129 -12.56 10.54 -32.63
C ASN A 129 -13.89 11.09 -33.18
N VAL A 130 -13.92 11.48 -34.46
CA VAL A 130 -15.16 11.91 -35.16
C VAL A 130 -16.01 10.75 -35.64
N ALA A 131 -15.39 9.63 -36.01
CA ALA A 131 -16.07 8.44 -36.53
C ALA A 131 -15.54 7.18 -35.84
N MET A 132 -16.29 6.08 -35.96
CA MET A 132 -15.92 4.76 -35.48
C MET A 132 -15.99 3.75 -36.63
N HIS A 133 -14.97 2.92 -36.77
CA HIS A 133 -14.95 1.82 -37.73
C HIS A 133 -15.22 0.50 -37.02
N LEU A 134 -16.37 -0.10 -37.29
CA LEU A 134 -16.76 -1.40 -36.78
C LEU A 134 -16.64 -2.46 -37.88
N VAL A 135 -16.32 -3.68 -37.48
CA VAL A 135 -16.33 -4.85 -38.36
C VAL A 135 -17.14 -5.96 -37.71
N PHE A 136 -18.12 -6.43 -38.45
CA PHE A 136 -18.96 -7.57 -38.11
C PHE A 136 -18.55 -8.76 -38.97
N SER A 137 -18.35 -9.92 -38.38
CA SER A 137 -17.97 -11.13 -39.13
C SER A 137 -18.63 -12.37 -38.56
N ILE A 138 -18.94 -13.31 -39.45
CA ILE A 138 -19.52 -14.62 -39.11
C ILE A 138 -18.60 -15.74 -39.63
N ASP A 139 -18.67 -16.90 -38.99
CA ASP A 139 -17.83 -18.05 -39.33
C ASP A 139 -18.56 -19.00 -40.30
N GLU A 140 -18.98 -18.46 -41.44
CA GLU A 140 -19.72 -19.18 -42.49
C GLU A 140 -19.01 -19.12 -43.85
N PRO A 141 -19.30 -20.04 -44.79
CA PRO A 141 -18.85 -19.91 -46.16
C PRO A 141 -19.44 -18.66 -46.83
N ILE A 142 -18.67 -18.09 -47.74
CA ILE A 142 -19.07 -16.91 -48.53
C ILE A 142 -20.04 -17.37 -49.62
N ASN A 143 -21.32 -17.09 -49.45
CA ASN A 143 -22.36 -17.29 -50.46
C ASN A 143 -23.33 -16.11 -50.45
N LYS A 144 -24.07 -15.89 -51.54
CA LYS A 144 -24.96 -14.73 -51.70
C LYS A 144 -26.00 -14.63 -50.57
N ARG A 145 -26.58 -15.76 -50.17
CA ARG A 145 -27.55 -15.86 -49.06
C ARG A 145 -26.96 -15.39 -47.73
N ASN A 146 -25.81 -15.91 -47.34
CA ASN A 146 -25.14 -15.56 -46.08
C ASN A 146 -24.69 -14.11 -46.06
N LEU A 147 -24.28 -13.55 -47.21
CA LEU A 147 -23.92 -12.13 -47.32
C LEU A 147 -25.16 -11.23 -47.11
N GLN A 148 -26.31 -11.58 -47.69
CA GLN A 148 -27.58 -10.85 -47.51
C GLN A 148 -28.10 -10.94 -46.07
N ILE A 149 -28.04 -12.14 -45.48
CA ILE A 149 -28.39 -12.36 -44.07
C ILE A 149 -27.47 -11.50 -43.18
N LEU A 150 -26.17 -11.55 -43.43
CA LEU A 150 -25.18 -10.77 -42.69
C LEU A 150 -25.44 -9.26 -42.79
N GLU A 151 -25.67 -8.74 -44.00
CA GLU A 151 -25.97 -7.32 -44.24
C GLU A 151 -27.22 -6.88 -43.48
N SER A 152 -28.31 -7.64 -43.61
CA SER A 152 -29.60 -7.36 -42.96
C SER A 152 -29.48 -7.42 -41.44
N SER A 153 -28.77 -8.43 -40.91
CA SER A 153 -28.56 -8.58 -39.47
C SER A 153 -27.66 -7.50 -38.89
N VAL A 154 -26.63 -7.04 -39.63
CA VAL A 154 -25.78 -5.91 -39.20
C VAL A 154 -26.59 -4.62 -39.17
N TYR A 155 -27.37 -4.35 -40.21
CA TYR A 155 -28.25 -3.18 -40.26
C TYR A 155 -29.23 -3.14 -39.08
N GLN A 156 -30.01 -4.21 -38.87
CA GLN A 156 -30.97 -4.28 -37.76
C GLN A 156 -30.30 -4.12 -36.40
N THR A 157 -29.13 -4.74 -36.18
CA THR A 157 -28.38 -4.57 -34.93
C THR A 157 -27.96 -3.13 -34.68
N LEU A 158 -27.50 -2.41 -35.71
CA LEU A 158 -27.11 -1.01 -35.57
C LEU A 158 -28.32 -0.14 -35.24
N ILE A 159 -29.45 -0.35 -35.91
CA ILE A 159 -30.69 0.37 -35.64
C ILE A 159 -31.20 0.10 -34.22
N ASP A 160 -31.22 -1.14 -33.75
CA ASP A 160 -31.66 -1.46 -32.39
C ASP A 160 -30.72 -0.93 -31.30
N SER A 161 -29.42 -0.85 -31.60
CA SER A 161 -28.40 -0.41 -30.63
C SER A 161 -28.22 1.10 -30.56
N LEU A 162 -28.35 1.80 -31.69
CA LEU A 162 -28.03 3.23 -31.83
C LEU A 162 -29.26 4.08 -32.19
N GLY A 163 -30.33 3.46 -32.69
CA GLY A 163 -31.47 4.13 -33.31
C GLY A 163 -31.09 4.86 -34.61
N TYR A 164 -32.04 5.60 -35.16
CA TYR A 164 -31.81 6.53 -36.29
C TYR A 164 -31.06 7.81 -35.86
N ASN A 165 -30.58 7.87 -34.62
CA ASN A 165 -29.95 9.04 -34.01
C ASN A 165 -28.51 9.29 -34.48
N TYR A 166 -27.87 8.27 -35.06
CA TYR A 166 -26.51 8.34 -35.59
C TYR A 166 -26.50 7.89 -37.05
N ALA A 167 -25.75 8.59 -37.91
CA ALA A 167 -25.58 8.21 -39.30
C ALA A 167 -24.49 7.13 -39.43
N PHE A 168 -24.69 6.15 -40.30
CA PHE A 168 -23.70 5.11 -40.57
C PHE A 168 -23.80 4.62 -42.00
N ILE A 169 -22.68 4.10 -42.50
CA ILE A 169 -22.62 3.40 -43.78
C ILE A 169 -22.05 2.02 -43.58
N LEU A 170 -22.55 1.05 -44.34
CA LEU A 170 -22.08 -0.32 -44.33
C LEU A 170 -21.69 -0.78 -45.73
N LYS A 171 -20.67 -1.63 -45.79
CA LYS A 171 -20.24 -2.31 -47.01
C LYS A 171 -19.87 -3.74 -46.69
N VAL A 172 -20.48 -4.67 -47.42
CA VAL A 172 -20.16 -6.09 -47.36
C VAL A 172 -18.91 -6.37 -48.20
N HIS A 173 -17.93 -7.06 -47.63
CA HIS A 173 -16.72 -7.50 -48.33
C HIS A 173 -16.68 -9.03 -48.40
N SER A 174 -16.31 -9.56 -49.56
CA SER A 174 -16.23 -11.00 -49.86
C SER A 174 -14.80 -11.50 -50.13
N HIS A 175 -13.79 -10.64 -50.01
CA HIS A 175 -12.43 -10.93 -50.46
C HIS A 175 -11.52 -11.66 -49.44
N GLN A 176 -11.95 -11.85 -48.20
CA GLN A 176 -11.19 -12.58 -47.16
C GLN A 176 -11.90 -13.89 -46.84
N ASN A 177 -11.19 -14.89 -46.28
CA ASN A 177 -11.67 -16.26 -46.03
C ASN A 177 -13.02 -16.40 -45.29
N LYS A 178 -13.55 -15.32 -44.69
CA LYS A 178 -14.85 -15.29 -43.99
C LYS A 178 -15.64 -14.01 -44.34
N PRO A 179 -16.97 -14.09 -44.47
CA PRO A 179 -17.82 -12.95 -44.79
C PRO A 179 -17.81 -11.94 -43.64
N HIS A 180 -17.60 -10.67 -43.99
CA HIS A 180 -17.55 -9.58 -43.03
C HIS A 180 -18.11 -8.28 -43.62
N VAL A 181 -18.63 -7.44 -42.74
CA VAL A 181 -19.19 -6.13 -43.06
C VAL A 181 -18.40 -5.09 -42.32
N HIS A 182 -17.89 -4.12 -43.07
CA HIS A 182 -17.30 -2.93 -42.52
C HIS A 182 -18.38 -1.86 -42.37
N VAL A 183 -18.43 -1.25 -41.19
CA VAL A 183 -19.39 -0.20 -40.84
C VAL A 183 -18.61 1.04 -40.41
N LEU A 184 -18.87 2.16 -41.06
CA LEU A 184 -18.38 3.46 -40.63
C LEU A 184 -19.54 4.20 -39.96
N LEU A 185 -19.36 4.56 -38.69
CA LEU A 185 -20.35 5.24 -37.87
C LEU A 185 -19.89 6.68 -37.61
N ASN A 186 -20.74 7.66 -37.94
CA ASN A 186 -20.59 9.03 -37.47
C ASN A 186 -20.93 9.08 -35.98
N LYS A 187 -19.99 9.54 -35.16
CA LYS A 187 -20.18 9.59 -33.70
C LYS A 187 -20.98 10.81 -33.28
N THR A 188 -21.30 11.76 -34.15
CA THR A 188 -22.10 12.92 -33.82
C THR A 188 -23.58 12.56 -33.85
N HIS A 189 -24.28 12.82 -32.76
CA HIS A 189 -25.72 12.59 -32.66
C HIS A 189 -26.47 13.63 -33.48
N LYS A 190 -27.31 13.20 -34.43
CA LYS A 190 -28.01 14.07 -35.39
C LYS A 190 -28.75 15.24 -34.75
N PHE A 191 -29.54 14.97 -33.69
CA PHE A 191 -30.36 15.99 -33.05
C PHE A 191 -29.64 16.86 -32.00
N THR A 192 -28.64 16.33 -31.30
CA THR A 192 -28.04 17.02 -30.14
C THR A 192 -26.64 17.58 -30.43
N GLY A 193 -26.02 17.18 -31.54
CA GLY A 193 -24.64 17.52 -31.89
C GLY A 193 -23.58 16.95 -30.92
N LYS A 194 -23.99 16.19 -29.90
CA LYS A 194 -23.08 15.59 -28.92
C LYS A 194 -22.41 14.36 -29.52
N LYS A 195 -21.14 14.16 -29.18
CA LYS A 195 -20.38 12.99 -29.64
C LYS A 195 -20.66 11.77 -28.78
N LEU A 196 -20.85 10.61 -29.40
CA LEU A 196 -20.92 9.31 -28.75
C LEU A 196 -19.63 9.06 -27.95
N ARG A 197 -19.76 9.04 -26.64
CA ARG A 197 -18.67 8.78 -25.69
C ARG A 197 -19.19 7.82 -24.63
N PHE A 198 -18.39 6.80 -24.33
CA PHE A 198 -18.63 5.94 -23.19
C PHE A 198 -18.06 6.61 -21.94
N THR A 199 -18.87 6.71 -20.89
CA THR A 199 -18.50 7.30 -19.60
C THR A 199 -17.51 6.42 -18.84
N SER A 200 -17.67 5.11 -18.94
CA SER A 200 -16.80 4.13 -18.28
C SER A 200 -16.43 2.96 -19.20
N LYS A 201 -15.42 2.19 -18.79
CA LYS A 201 -15.05 0.94 -19.47
C LYS A 201 -16.15 -0.11 -19.37
N THR A 202 -16.93 -0.10 -18.29
CA THR A 202 -18.08 -1.00 -18.09
C THR A 202 -19.20 -0.69 -19.08
N ASP A 203 -19.52 0.59 -19.28
CA ASP A 203 -20.57 0.99 -20.24
C ASP A 203 -20.21 0.60 -21.67
N CYS A 204 -18.93 0.76 -22.05
CA CYS A 204 -18.41 0.29 -23.33
C CYS A 204 -18.56 -1.24 -23.47
N LYS A 205 -18.25 -1.99 -22.42
CA LYS A 205 -18.33 -3.45 -22.40
C LYS A 205 -19.78 -3.94 -22.53
N GLU A 206 -20.70 -3.32 -21.80
CA GLU A 206 -22.14 -3.60 -21.87
C GLU A 206 -22.71 -3.26 -23.25
N PHE A 207 -22.36 -2.10 -23.80
CA PHE A 207 -22.77 -1.69 -25.14
C PHE A 207 -22.39 -2.73 -26.21
N PHE A 208 -21.11 -3.13 -26.26
CA PHE A 208 -20.66 -4.15 -27.21
C PHE A 208 -21.17 -5.56 -26.89
N HIS A 209 -21.53 -5.85 -25.63
CA HIS A 209 -22.18 -7.11 -25.28
C HIS A 209 -23.61 -7.16 -25.81
N SER A 210 -24.42 -6.14 -25.52
CA SER A 210 -25.79 -6.04 -26.05
C SER A 210 -25.78 -6.11 -27.57
N MET A 211 -24.90 -5.36 -28.23
CA MET A 211 -24.79 -5.36 -29.69
C MET A 211 -24.45 -6.76 -30.26
N ARG A 212 -23.59 -7.54 -29.58
CA ARG A 212 -23.29 -8.94 -29.97
C ARG A 212 -24.47 -9.88 -29.74
N GLU A 213 -25.23 -9.69 -28.67
CA GLU A 213 -26.43 -10.48 -28.39
C GLU A 213 -27.53 -10.20 -29.40
N ASP A 214 -27.77 -8.92 -29.70
CA ASP A 214 -28.74 -8.47 -30.70
C ASP A 214 -28.32 -8.97 -32.10
N PHE A 215 -27.03 -8.87 -32.46
CA PHE A 215 -26.50 -9.41 -33.71
C PHE A 215 -26.69 -10.92 -33.86
N LYS A 216 -26.39 -11.68 -32.82
CA LYS A 216 -26.62 -13.12 -32.78
C LYS A 216 -28.12 -13.45 -32.98
N ASN A 217 -29.01 -12.68 -32.35
CA ASN A 217 -30.46 -12.88 -32.48
C ASN A 217 -30.94 -12.55 -33.90
N HIS A 218 -30.49 -11.44 -34.49
CA HIS A 218 -30.83 -11.09 -35.87
C HIS A 218 -30.30 -12.09 -36.89
N LEU A 219 -29.11 -12.65 -36.69
CA LEU A 219 -28.60 -13.73 -37.56
C LEU A 219 -29.52 -14.96 -37.47
N PHE A 220 -29.95 -15.33 -36.26
CA PHE A 220 -30.86 -16.45 -36.07
C PHE A 220 -32.24 -16.20 -36.73
N ILE A 221 -32.79 -14.99 -36.62
CA ILE A 221 -34.08 -14.62 -37.21
C ILE A 221 -33.99 -14.58 -38.74
N ASN A 222 -33.03 -13.83 -39.29
CA ASN A 222 -32.90 -13.62 -40.74
C ASN A 222 -32.44 -14.87 -41.50
N SER A 223 -31.84 -15.84 -40.80
CA SER A 223 -31.49 -17.15 -41.37
C SER A 223 -32.59 -18.21 -41.21
N ASN A 224 -33.79 -17.84 -40.74
CA ASN A 224 -34.87 -18.78 -40.44
C ASN A 224 -34.42 -19.92 -39.50
N ALA A 225 -33.68 -19.56 -38.45
CA ALA A 225 -33.13 -20.44 -37.42
C ALA A 225 -31.96 -21.35 -37.84
N GLU A 226 -31.37 -21.18 -39.03
CA GLU A 226 -30.23 -21.98 -39.49
C GLU A 226 -28.90 -21.57 -38.81
N LEU A 227 -28.69 -20.26 -38.56
CA LEU A 227 -27.44 -19.73 -38.01
C LEU A 227 -27.55 -19.56 -36.47
N GLU A 228 -27.29 -20.62 -35.72
CA GLU A 228 -27.29 -20.57 -34.25
C GLU A 228 -25.90 -20.29 -33.66
N TYR A 229 -25.69 -19.03 -33.26
CA TYR A 229 -24.46 -18.57 -32.61
C TYR A 229 -24.59 -18.52 -31.07
N SER A 230 -23.46 -18.54 -30.36
CA SER A 230 -23.42 -18.39 -28.89
C SER A 230 -22.24 -17.54 -28.45
N ASN A 231 -22.49 -16.46 -27.72
CA ASN A 231 -21.45 -15.55 -27.21
C ASN A 231 -20.95 -15.92 -25.81
N THR A 232 -21.06 -17.18 -25.40
CA THR A 232 -20.62 -17.63 -24.08
C THR A 232 -19.15 -17.23 -23.85
N PRO A 233 -18.82 -16.53 -22.74
CA PRO A 233 -17.45 -16.12 -22.49
C PRO A 233 -16.57 -17.36 -22.39
N ASN A 234 -15.37 -17.30 -22.94
CA ASN A 234 -14.39 -18.37 -22.78
C ASN A 234 -13.81 -18.34 -21.36
N ILE A 235 -14.51 -18.98 -20.43
CA ILE A 235 -14.17 -19.02 -19.01
C ILE A 235 -12.84 -19.73 -18.79
N GLU A 236 -12.55 -20.79 -19.55
CA GLU A 236 -11.26 -21.49 -19.48
C GLU A 236 -10.09 -20.56 -19.81
N LYS A 237 -10.22 -19.73 -20.85
CA LYS A 237 -9.20 -18.71 -21.19
C LYS A 237 -9.08 -17.65 -20.08
N HIS A 238 -10.18 -17.28 -19.43
CA HIS A 238 -10.17 -16.33 -18.33
C HIS A 238 -9.51 -16.92 -17.08
N LEU A 239 -9.81 -18.17 -16.74
CA LEU A 239 -9.17 -18.91 -15.66
C LEU A 239 -7.66 -19.06 -15.90
N ARG A 240 -7.25 -19.45 -17.11
CA ARG A 240 -5.82 -19.49 -17.49
C ARG A 240 -5.13 -18.12 -17.40
N SER A 241 -5.86 -17.04 -17.70
CA SER A 241 -5.34 -15.68 -17.54
C SER A 241 -5.16 -15.32 -16.06
N ILE A 242 -6.12 -15.70 -15.21
CA ILE A 242 -6.04 -15.52 -13.76
C ILE A 242 -4.91 -16.39 -13.18
N GLU A 243 -4.77 -17.64 -13.61
CA GLU A 243 -3.67 -18.52 -13.22
C GLU A 243 -2.34 -17.92 -13.63
N LYS A 244 -2.22 -17.40 -14.85
CA LYS A 244 -1.01 -16.70 -15.30
C LYS A 244 -0.74 -15.42 -14.52
N GLU A 245 -1.76 -14.62 -14.22
CA GLU A 245 -1.64 -13.44 -13.37
C GLU A 245 -1.24 -13.83 -11.93
N LEU A 246 -1.78 -14.93 -11.39
CA LEU A 246 -1.40 -15.49 -10.10
C LEU A 246 0.04 -16.01 -10.11
N GLU A 247 0.47 -16.69 -11.18
CA GLU A 247 1.85 -17.10 -11.38
C GLU A 247 2.79 -15.90 -11.54
N GLU A 248 2.36 -14.83 -12.23
CA GLU A 248 3.11 -13.58 -12.35
C GLU A 248 3.16 -12.85 -11.01
N ILE A 249 2.08 -12.83 -10.22
CA ILE A 249 2.04 -12.28 -8.87
C ILE A 249 2.90 -13.14 -7.92
N GLN A 250 2.88 -14.46 -8.05
CA GLN A 250 3.74 -15.36 -7.29
C GLN A 250 5.20 -15.22 -7.71
N LYS A 251 5.49 -15.06 -9.00
CA LYS A 251 6.84 -14.73 -9.50
C LYS A 251 7.26 -13.35 -9.06
N MET A 252 6.37 -12.36 -8.99
CA MET A 252 6.67 -11.05 -8.41
C MET A 252 6.85 -11.14 -6.89
N ALA A 253 6.11 -11.99 -6.18
CA ALA A 253 6.29 -12.25 -4.75
C ALA A 253 7.58 -13.04 -4.48
N SER A 254 8.00 -13.90 -5.42
CA SER A 254 9.23 -14.71 -5.34
C SER A 254 10.46 -13.94 -5.84
N ASN A 255 10.30 -13.02 -6.80
CA ASN A 255 11.33 -12.11 -7.32
C ASN A 255 11.40 -10.81 -6.52
N ASN A 256 10.38 -10.50 -5.72
CA ASN A 256 10.52 -9.64 -4.56
C ASN A 256 11.28 -10.45 -3.51
N ASN A 257 12.60 -10.50 -3.69
CA ASN A 257 13.46 -10.29 -2.55
C ASN A 257 12.80 -9.18 -1.72
N THR A 258 12.53 -9.49 -0.44
CA THR A 258 12.57 -8.55 0.68
C THR A 258 12.81 -7.15 0.19
N LEU A 259 11.77 -6.29 0.23
CA LEU A 259 11.86 -4.85 -0.05
C LEU A 259 13.27 -4.41 0.34
N GLN A 260 14.16 -4.26 -0.66
CA GLN A 260 15.60 -4.16 -0.42
C GLN A 260 15.72 -2.88 0.39
N ALA A 261 15.86 -3.03 1.70
CA ALA A 261 15.74 -1.90 2.61
C ALA A 261 16.78 -0.85 2.24
N SER A 262 17.92 -1.28 1.68
CA SER A 262 18.91 -0.47 0.97
C SER A 262 18.31 0.30 -0.22
N ALA A 263 17.76 -0.35 -1.24
CA ALA A 263 17.20 0.33 -2.41
C ALA A 263 16.04 1.29 -2.07
N PHE A 264 15.23 0.96 -1.05
CA PHE A 264 14.19 1.85 -0.53
C PHE A 264 14.79 3.02 0.25
N PHE A 265 15.78 2.77 1.11
CA PHE A 265 16.53 3.80 1.83
C PHE A 265 17.23 4.74 0.86
N ASP A 266 17.93 4.22 -0.16
CA ASP A 266 18.59 4.98 -1.23
C ASP A 266 17.58 5.87 -1.97
N GLN A 267 16.39 5.34 -2.29
CA GLN A 267 15.37 6.13 -2.98
C GLN A 267 14.71 7.18 -2.07
N VAL A 268 14.64 6.93 -0.76
CA VAL A 268 14.23 7.92 0.24
C VAL A 268 15.32 8.99 0.39
N CYS A 269 16.60 8.63 0.48
CA CYS A 269 17.75 9.53 0.49
C CYS A 269 17.77 10.42 -0.76
N VAL A 270 17.60 9.85 -1.96
CA VAL A 270 17.53 10.65 -3.21
C VAL A 270 16.38 11.66 -3.21
N ASN A 271 15.24 11.32 -2.62
CA ASN A 271 14.11 12.25 -2.51
C ASN A 271 14.33 13.30 -1.39
N LEU A 272 15.00 12.91 -0.30
CA LEU A 272 15.44 13.84 0.74
C LEU A 272 16.47 14.82 0.19
N ASP A 273 17.45 14.37 -0.60
CA ASP A 273 18.44 15.21 -1.29
C ASP A 273 17.77 16.25 -2.21
N ARG A 274 16.74 15.84 -2.96
CA ARG A 274 15.97 16.79 -3.79
C ARG A 274 15.25 17.85 -2.96
N ASN A 275 14.69 17.46 -1.81
CA ASN A 275 14.05 18.40 -0.89
C ASN A 275 15.08 19.30 -0.20
N ILE A 276 16.25 18.78 0.19
CA ILE A 276 17.37 19.54 0.74
C ILE A 276 17.83 20.58 -0.29
N VAL A 277 18.02 20.20 -1.55
CA VAL A 277 18.38 21.13 -2.64
C VAL A 277 17.29 22.19 -2.86
N ALA A 278 16.01 21.82 -2.79
CA ALA A 278 14.91 22.78 -2.90
C ALA A 278 14.89 23.78 -1.73
N MET A 279 15.07 23.30 -0.50
CA MET A 279 15.16 24.13 0.71
C MET A 279 16.41 25.03 0.70
N GLN A 280 17.55 24.54 0.23
CA GLN A 280 18.77 25.34 0.04
C GLN A 280 18.55 26.47 -0.99
N LYS A 281 17.91 26.16 -2.12
CA LYS A 281 17.53 27.18 -3.12
C LYS A 281 16.59 28.24 -2.54
N GLN A 282 15.60 27.82 -1.74
CA GLN A 282 14.69 28.72 -1.05
C GLN A 282 15.43 29.61 -0.03
N LYS A 283 16.34 29.04 0.78
CA LYS A 283 17.19 29.80 1.73
C LYS A 283 18.04 30.84 1.00
N GLN A 284 18.67 30.47 -0.11
CA GLN A 284 19.45 31.41 -0.93
C GLN A 284 18.60 32.53 -1.54
N ALA A 285 17.38 32.23 -1.98
CA ALA A 285 16.46 33.25 -2.49
C ALA A 285 16.06 34.27 -1.41
N LEU A 286 15.75 33.78 -0.20
CA LEU A 286 15.43 34.65 0.94
C LEU A 286 16.63 35.50 1.38
N LEU A 287 17.84 34.93 1.42
CA LEU A 287 19.08 35.68 1.71
C LEU A 287 19.33 36.78 0.67
N LYS A 288 19.14 36.49 -0.63
CA LYS A 288 19.25 37.51 -1.69
C LYS A 288 18.21 38.61 -1.54
N GLN A 289 16.97 38.26 -1.22
CA GLN A 289 15.90 39.23 -0.96
C GLN A 289 16.23 40.13 0.23
N GLN A 290 16.72 39.54 1.32
CA GLN A 290 17.11 40.26 2.52
C GLN A 290 18.28 41.22 2.24
N ALA A 291 19.34 40.75 1.58
CA ALA A 291 20.51 41.55 1.24
C ALA A 291 20.14 42.74 0.34
N LYS A 292 19.28 42.52 -0.66
CA LYS A 292 18.78 43.61 -1.51
C LYS A 292 18.01 44.67 -0.70
N MET A 293 17.13 44.22 0.21
CA MET A 293 16.37 45.13 1.06
C MET A 293 17.26 45.89 2.03
N GLN A 294 18.28 45.25 2.61
CA GLN A 294 19.26 45.89 3.48
C GLN A 294 20.09 46.94 2.72
N GLN A 295 20.57 46.63 1.51
CA GLN A 295 21.32 47.57 0.68
C GLN A 295 20.50 48.79 0.25
N GLU A 296 19.24 48.59 -0.14
CA GLU A 296 18.32 49.70 -0.45
C GLU A 296 18.09 50.57 0.80
N PHE A 297 17.93 49.94 1.95
CA PHE A 297 17.68 50.62 3.22
C PHE A 297 18.88 51.41 3.74
N GLU A 298 20.08 50.85 3.64
CA GLU A 298 21.34 51.50 4.01
C GLU A 298 21.66 52.69 3.10
N LYS A 299 21.36 52.59 1.79
CA LYS A 299 21.54 53.70 0.85
C LYS A 299 20.62 54.89 1.13
N GLU A 300 19.40 54.66 1.60
CA GLU A 300 18.43 55.75 1.85
C GLU A 300 18.72 56.53 3.15
N ASP A 301 19.17 55.87 4.22
CA ASP A 301 19.58 56.51 5.48
C ASP A 301 20.50 55.60 6.34
N PRO A 302 21.84 55.72 6.22
CA PRO A 302 22.79 54.84 6.91
C PRO A 302 22.71 54.95 8.44
N LYS A 303 22.47 56.15 8.96
CA LYS A 303 22.45 56.41 10.41
C LYS A 303 21.19 55.81 11.04
N PHE A 304 20.05 55.99 10.38
CA PHE A 304 18.79 55.43 10.86
C PHE A 304 18.73 53.91 10.71
N PHE A 305 19.33 53.36 9.64
CA PHE A 305 19.50 51.92 9.48
C PHE A 305 20.28 51.30 10.64
N HIS A 306 21.44 51.87 10.97
CA HIS A 306 22.29 51.38 12.07
C HIS A 306 21.56 51.47 13.42
N PHE A 307 20.86 52.57 13.69
CA PHE A 307 20.05 52.73 14.90
C PHE A 307 18.97 51.66 15.03
N ILE A 308 18.20 51.39 13.97
CA ILE A 308 17.11 50.40 14.02
C ILE A 308 17.64 48.98 14.13
N LYS A 309 18.78 48.65 13.52
CA LYS A 309 19.38 47.31 13.56
C LYS A 309 19.62 46.80 14.99
N HIS A 310 19.85 47.72 15.94
CA HIS A 310 20.07 47.39 17.34
C HIS A 310 18.80 47.44 18.22
N LEU A 311 17.63 47.77 17.64
CA LEU A 311 16.37 47.76 18.36
C LEU A 311 15.78 46.36 18.46
N LYS A 312 15.27 46.01 19.64
CA LYS A 312 14.48 44.78 19.81
C LYS A 312 13.22 44.83 18.92
N PRO A 313 12.79 43.70 18.31
CA PRO A 313 11.63 43.66 17.42
C PRO A 313 10.34 44.21 18.03
N GLU A 314 10.14 44.02 19.34
CA GLU A 314 9.01 44.58 20.07
C GLU A 314 9.00 46.11 20.09
N HIS A 315 10.18 46.73 20.22
CA HIS A 315 10.32 48.19 20.22
C HIS A 315 10.05 48.74 18.83
N VAL A 316 10.53 48.06 17.77
CA VAL A 316 10.20 48.42 16.38
C VAL A 316 8.68 48.39 16.16
N LYS A 317 7.99 47.34 16.61
CA LYS A 317 6.53 47.21 16.49
C LYS A 317 5.77 48.30 17.28
N ARG A 318 6.22 48.65 18.49
CA ARG A 318 5.65 49.76 19.28
C ARG A 318 5.87 51.11 18.59
N ASN A 319 7.07 51.35 18.06
CA ASN A 319 7.42 52.60 17.36
C ASN A 319 6.63 52.78 16.06
N ILE A 320 6.36 51.70 15.30
CA ILE A 320 5.46 51.75 14.13
C ILE A 320 4.07 52.28 14.54
N LYS A 321 3.50 51.75 15.64
CA LYS A 321 2.20 52.18 16.15
C LYS A 321 2.23 53.63 16.67
N GLY A 322 3.31 54.01 17.37
CA GLY A 322 3.51 55.37 17.88
C GLY A 322 3.61 56.40 16.75
N SER A 323 4.44 56.13 15.75
CA SER A 323 4.60 56.95 14.55
C SER A 323 3.28 57.06 13.76
N GLN A 324 2.51 55.97 13.62
CA GLN A 324 1.17 56.05 13.00
C GLN A 324 0.19 56.95 13.76
N ARG A 325 0.23 56.95 15.10
CA ARG A 325 -0.59 57.86 15.93
C ARG A 325 -0.14 59.30 15.74
N ALA A 326 1.16 59.57 15.76
CA ALA A 326 1.72 60.90 15.53
C ALA A 326 1.34 61.46 14.14
N ILE A 327 1.41 60.63 13.08
CA ILE A 327 0.98 61.02 11.73
C ILE A 327 -0.51 61.41 11.71
N LYS A 328 -1.38 60.68 12.43
CA LYS A 328 -2.80 61.02 12.54
C LYS A 328 -3.02 62.36 13.24
N ILE A 329 -2.34 62.59 14.37
CA ILE A 329 -2.43 63.84 15.14
C ILE A 329 -1.95 65.03 14.30
N VAL A 330 -0.79 64.91 13.64
CA VAL A 330 -0.25 65.97 12.77
C VAL A 330 -1.19 66.22 11.58
N SER A 331 -1.77 65.15 11.00
CA SER A 331 -2.75 65.29 9.91
C SER A 331 -4.01 66.05 10.33
N ALA A 332 -4.50 65.82 11.55
CA ALA A 332 -5.62 66.57 12.10
C ALA A 332 -5.25 68.05 12.35
N LYS A 333 -4.05 68.33 12.87
CA LYS A 333 -3.58 69.71 13.08
C LYS A 333 -3.43 70.50 11.79
N ILE A 334 -3.02 69.86 10.69
CA ILE A 334 -2.92 70.50 9.37
C ILE A 334 -4.26 71.06 8.90
N GLN A 335 -5.39 70.42 9.22
CA GLN A 335 -6.73 70.85 8.80
C GLN A 335 -7.14 72.20 9.37
N PHE A 336 -6.56 72.60 10.50
CA PHE A 336 -6.91 73.84 11.22
C PHE A 336 -5.74 74.85 11.26
N ALA A 337 -4.70 74.66 10.46
CA ALA A 337 -3.46 75.43 10.53
C ALA A 337 -3.46 76.63 9.58
N ASN A 338 -2.95 77.78 10.04
CA ASN A 338 -2.70 78.95 9.20
C ASN A 338 -1.54 78.69 8.21
N LYS A 339 -1.40 79.52 7.15
CA LYS A 339 -0.48 79.29 6.02
C LYS A 339 0.97 78.94 6.41
N VAL A 340 1.54 79.61 7.42
CA VAL A 340 2.90 79.35 7.93
C VAL A 340 2.96 78.03 8.70
N GLN A 341 1.99 77.77 9.58
CA GLN A 341 1.89 76.52 10.35
C GLN A 341 1.65 75.31 9.45
N HIS A 342 0.86 75.48 8.38
CA HIS A 342 0.57 74.43 7.41
C HIS A 342 1.85 73.92 6.73
N LYS A 343 2.77 74.83 6.33
CA LYS A 343 4.05 74.45 5.72
C LYS A 343 4.92 73.63 6.68
N TYR A 344 5.01 74.05 7.94
CA TYR A 344 5.78 73.35 8.97
C TYR A 344 5.20 71.97 9.31
N LEU A 345 3.88 71.89 9.56
CA LEU A 345 3.22 70.63 9.89
C LEU A 345 3.25 69.63 8.72
N LYS A 346 3.20 70.11 7.47
CA LYS A 346 3.38 69.25 6.29
C LYS A 346 4.77 68.62 6.24
N GLN A 347 5.83 69.41 6.48
CA GLN A 347 7.20 68.89 6.58
C GLN A 347 7.34 67.88 7.74
N GLN A 348 6.76 68.18 8.90
CA GLN A 348 6.76 67.26 10.05
C GLN A 348 6.05 65.93 9.72
N LYS A 349 4.93 65.99 9.00
CA LYS A 349 4.20 64.80 8.55
C LYS A 349 5.03 63.95 7.58
N GLU A 350 5.71 64.58 6.63
CA GLU A 350 6.58 63.90 5.67
C GLU A 350 7.74 63.18 6.37
N LEU A 351 8.35 63.80 7.38
CA LEU A 351 9.40 63.17 8.21
C LEU A 351 8.87 61.97 8.98
N LEU A 352 7.71 62.08 9.63
CA LEU A 352 7.09 60.96 10.35
C LEU A 352 6.68 59.81 9.41
N GLN A 353 6.20 60.14 8.21
CA GLN A 353 5.86 59.14 7.19
C GLN A 353 7.09 58.42 6.66
N ARG A 354 8.19 59.16 6.47
CA ARG A 354 9.51 58.60 6.16
C ARG A 354 9.90 57.63 7.27
N GLU A 355 10.01 58.08 8.52
CA GLU A 355 10.34 57.24 9.68
C GLU A 355 9.47 55.96 9.78
N ASN A 356 8.15 56.08 9.57
CA ASN A 356 7.25 54.92 9.60
C ASN A 356 7.55 53.89 8.51
N ARG A 357 7.90 54.35 7.31
CA ARG A 357 8.32 53.49 6.20
C ARG A 357 9.59 52.73 6.57
N PHE A 358 10.55 53.42 7.18
CA PHE A 358 11.81 52.80 7.58
C PHE A 358 11.59 51.72 8.66
N LEU A 359 10.80 52.01 9.69
CA LEU A 359 10.47 51.04 10.74
C LEU A 359 9.72 49.80 10.17
N LYS A 360 8.84 49.99 9.18
CA LYS A 360 8.15 48.88 8.50
C LYS A 360 9.11 47.99 7.70
N ASN A 361 10.10 48.58 7.04
CA ASN A 361 11.10 47.82 6.29
C ASN A 361 11.98 46.99 7.22
N ALA A 362 12.43 47.57 8.34
CA ALA A 362 13.18 46.83 9.35
C ALA A 362 12.40 45.64 9.94
N PHE A 363 11.10 45.83 10.21
CA PHE A 363 10.24 44.74 10.68
C PHE A 363 10.09 43.60 9.64
N LYS A 364 10.11 43.93 8.34
CA LYS A 364 10.10 42.91 7.27
C LYS A 364 11.42 42.15 7.19
N ILE A 365 12.56 42.83 7.39
CA ILE A 365 13.88 42.21 7.42
C ILE A 365 13.96 41.21 8.59
N ASP A 366 13.53 41.60 9.79
CA ASP A 366 13.47 40.72 10.98
C ASP A 366 12.57 39.48 10.73
N LYS A 367 11.46 39.65 10.02
CA LYS A 367 10.60 38.52 9.65
C LYS A 367 11.28 37.57 8.67
N LEU A 368 12.06 38.09 7.71
CA LEU A 368 12.86 37.28 6.78
C LEU A 368 13.97 36.54 7.54
N ASP A 369 14.62 37.18 8.50
CA ASP A 369 15.63 36.56 9.38
C ASP A 369 15.05 35.35 10.13
N GLN A 370 13.87 35.50 10.73
CA GLN A 370 13.18 34.40 11.42
C GLN A 370 12.85 33.25 10.47
N GLN A 371 12.41 33.54 9.25
CA GLN A 371 12.14 32.52 8.23
C GLN A 371 13.40 31.79 7.79
N ILE A 372 14.51 32.51 7.59
CA ILE A 372 15.82 31.95 7.24
C ILE A 372 16.33 31.06 8.39
N HIS A 373 16.15 31.49 9.64
CA HIS A 373 16.55 30.72 10.81
C HIS A 373 15.75 29.42 10.96
N LEU A 374 14.42 29.47 10.84
CA LEU A 374 13.57 28.27 10.89
C LEU A 374 13.92 27.29 9.77
N LEU A 375 14.06 27.78 8.54
CA LEU A 375 14.45 26.96 7.39
C LEU A 375 15.87 26.39 7.55
N GLY A 376 16.77 27.13 8.20
CA GLY A 376 18.11 26.65 8.57
C GLY A 376 18.05 25.49 9.57
N LYS A 377 17.26 25.64 10.64
CA LYS A 377 17.05 24.58 11.64
C LYS A 377 16.47 23.31 11.01
N ASP A 378 15.51 23.46 10.10
CA ASP A 378 14.93 22.33 9.38
C ASP A 378 16.00 21.65 8.50
N LEU A 379 16.79 22.42 7.74
CA LEU A 379 17.91 21.91 6.93
C LEU A 379 18.96 21.14 7.76
N ASP A 380 19.31 21.66 8.94
CA ASP A 380 20.28 21.01 9.83
C ASP A 380 19.74 19.67 10.35
N GLN A 381 18.43 19.57 10.65
CA GLN A 381 17.79 18.29 10.97
C GLN A 381 17.85 17.28 9.82
N PHE A 382 17.74 17.73 8.57
CA PHE A 382 17.82 16.85 7.39
C PHE A 382 19.23 16.33 7.12
N LEU A 383 20.27 17.16 7.32
CA LEU A 383 21.67 16.79 7.05
C LEU A 383 22.23 15.80 8.09
N ASP A 384 21.69 15.81 9.31
CA ASP A 384 22.11 14.92 10.39
C ASP A 384 21.42 13.54 10.37
N HIS A 385 20.40 13.34 9.53
CA HIS A 385 19.54 12.16 9.57
C HIS A 385 20.25 10.88 9.10
N GLU A 386 21.06 10.92 8.05
CA GLU A 386 21.70 9.72 7.47
C GLU A 386 22.79 9.13 8.38
N ASN A 387 23.65 10.00 8.93
CA ASN A 387 24.76 9.59 9.79
C ASN A 387 24.31 9.18 11.20
N ASN A 388 23.27 9.80 11.75
CA ASN A 388 22.74 9.45 13.07
C ASN A 388 21.80 8.24 13.01
N PHE A 389 20.97 8.09 11.98
CA PHE A 389 20.06 6.95 11.85
C PHE A 389 20.81 5.62 11.68
N THR A 390 21.85 5.60 10.83
CA THR A 390 22.68 4.40 10.60
C THR A 390 23.44 3.98 11.86
N LYS A 391 23.92 4.95 12.66
CA LYS A 391 24.55 4.70 13.97
C LYS A 391 23.54 4.29 15.05
N TRP A 392 22.35 4.89 15.04
CA TRP A 392 21.28 4.65 16.03
C TRP A 392 20.64 3.26 15.89
N ILE A 393 20.68 2.69 14.69
CA ILE A 393 19.99 1.43 14.35
C ILE A 393 20.94 0.22 14.33
N ALA A 394 22.24 0.45 14.48
CA ALA A 394 23.23 -0.62 14.60
C ALA A 394 22.88 -1.57 15.76
N GLY A 395 22.55 -2.82 15.44
CA GLY A 395 22.21 -3.88 16.41
C GLY A 395 20.72 -4.12 16.66
N TYR A 396 19.81 -3.36 16.04
CA TYR A 396 18.37 -3.60 16.13
C TYR A 396 17.88 -4.64 15.11
N SER A 397 16.89 -5.46 15.47
CA SER A 397 16.24 -6.41 14.55
C SER A 397 15.49 -5.68 13.44
N LEU A 398 15.35 -6.28 12.25
CA LEU A 398 14.71 -5.66 11.07
C LEU A 398 13.34 -5.02 11.39
N LEU A 399 12.52 -5.69 12.20
CA LEU A 399 11.24 -5.19 12.66
C LEU A 399 11.36 -3.92 13.51
N SER A 400 12.38 -3.87 14.38
CA SER A 400 12.67 -2.70 15.21
C SER A 400 13.18 -1.53 14.36
N GLN A 401 14.01 -1.78 13.35
CA GLN A 401 14.44 -0.77 12.39
C GLN A 401 13.25 -0.16 11.64
N LYS A 402 12.31 -1.00 11.16
CA LYS A 402 11.08 -0.55 10.49
C LYS A 402 10.18 0.30 11.41
N ARG A 403 10.01 -0.10 12.68
CA ARG A 403 9.24 0.67 13.69
C ARG A 403 9.85 2.06 13.92
N GLN A 404 11.17 2.12 14.03
CA GLN A 404 11.92 3.33 14.32
C GLN A 404 11.92 4.30 13.13
N LEU A 405 12.03 3.76 11.91
CA LEU A 405 11.82 4.49 10.67
C LEU A 405 10.41 5.09 10.62
N LEU A 406 9.37 4.29 10.89
CA LEU A 406 7.99 4.78 10.92
C LEU A 406 7.82 5.91 11.93
N ALA A 407 8.35 5.77 13.14
CA ALA A 407 8.27 6.80 14.18
C ALA A 407 8.92 8.13 13.74
N SER A 408 10.10 8.06 13.11
CA SER A 408 10.83 9.24 12.62
C SER A 408 10.11 9.95 11.48
N LEU A 409 9.46 9.20 10.57
CA LEU A 409 8.80 9.76 9.39
C LEU A 409 7.33 10.17 9.66
N LYS A 410 6.72 9.73 10.76
CA LYS A 410 5.32 10.03 11.10
C LYS A 410 5.09 11.51 11.37
N SER A 411 6.08 12.22 11.93
CA SER A 411 6.03 13.67 12.12
C SER A 411 6.10 14.43 10.79
N MET A 412 6.72 13.85 9.76
CA MET A 412 6.91 14.48 8.45
C MET A 412 5.66 14.39 7.56
N SER A 413 4.74 13.44 7.82
CA SER A 413 3.56 13.23 6.98
C SER A 413 2.44 14.24 7.23
N SER A 414 2.44 14.95 8.36
CA SER A 414 1.30 15.77 8.79
C SER A 414 1.28 17.21 8.26
N GLY A 415 2.35 17.69 7.63
CA GLY A 415 2.43 19.08 7.13
C GLY A 415 3.03 19.29 5.75
N TYR A 416 4.00 18.46 5.33
CA TYR A 416 4.81 18.70 4.12
C TYR A 416 5.02 17.45 3.23
N GLY A 417 4.35 16.34 3.54
CA GLY A 417 4.51 15.07 2.84
C GLY A 417 3.77 15.01 1.50
N SER A 418 4.41 14.47 0.46
CA SER A 418 3.73 14.14 -0.80
C SER A 418 2.67 13.04 -0.59
N ASN A 419 1.62 13.00 -1.41
CA ASN A 419 0.64 11.90 -1.41
C ASN A 419 1.29 10.51 -1.55
N ARG A 420 2.49 10.44 -2.14
CA ARG A 420 3.29 9.22 -2.26
C ARG A 420 3.94 8.83 -0.93
N LEU A 421 4.44 9.80 -0.15
CA LEU A 421 4.97 9.54 1.20
C LEU A 421 3.87 9.00 2.13
N ALA A 422 2.68 9.60 2.09
CA ALA A 422 1.54 9.12 2.88
C ALA A 422 1.19 7.66 2.55
N LYS A 423 1.07 7.32 1.26
CA LYS A 423 0.82 5.93 0.82
C LYS A 423 1.94 4.98 1.24
N ASN A 424 3.20 5.39 1.13
CA ASN A 424 4.33 4.57 1.53
C ASN A 424 4.38 4.33 3.04
N LEU A 425 4.00 5.32 3.85
CA LEU A 425 3.88 5.16 5.31
C LEU A 425 2.75 4.20 5.67
N GLU A 426 1.63 4.24 4.95
CA GLU A 426 0.57 3.23 5.11
C GLU A 426 1.06 1.82 4.75
N MET A 427 1.84 1.67 3.68
CA MET A 427 2.45 0.37 3.32
C MET A 427 3.42 -0.10 4.40
N LEU A 428 4.31 0.77 4.89
CA LEU A 428 5.23 0.46 5.97
C LEU A 428 4.49 0.05 7.26
N GLN A 429 3.37 0.71 7.58
CA GLN A 429 2.50 0.33 8.70
C GLN A 429 1.83 -1.03 8.50
N ARG A 430 1.47 -1.40 7.27
CA ARG A 430 0.92 -2.73 6.96
C ARG A 430 1.99 -3.80 7.06
N GLU A 431 3.17 -3.55 6.53
CA GLU A 431 4.31 -4.47 6.66
C GLU A 431 4.71 -4.71 8.10
N ILE A 432 4.83 -3.65 8.90
CA ILE A 432 5.13 -3.78 10.34
C ILE A 432 4.10 -4.66 11.04
N ARG A 433 2.81 -4.53 10.69
CA ARG A 433 1.74 -5.39 11.25
C ARG A 433 1.85 -6.84 10.79
N ASN A 434 2.16 -7.08 9.52
CA ASN A 434 2.35 -8.43 8.97
C ASN A 434 3.60 -9.11 9.56
N ASP A 435 4.73 -8.41 9.58
CA ASP A 435 5.98 -8.89 10.16
C ASP A 435 5.81 -9.17 11.66
N GLN A 436 5.02 -8.37 12.39
CA GLN A 436 4.64 -8.63 13.78
C GLN A 436 3.84 -9.92 13.94
N ALA A 437 2.85 -10.16 13.06
CA ALA A 437 2.05 -11.37 13.12
C ALA A 437 2.90 -12.62 12.84
N HIS A 438 3.72 -12.61 11.80
CA HIS A 438 4.64 -13.71 11.49
C HIS A 438 5.66 -13.94 12.61
N PHE A 439 6.27 -12.87 13.12
CA PHE A 439 7.20 -12.96 14.24
C PHE A 439 6.56 -13.55 15.50
N LYS A 440 5.31 -13.16 15.79
CA LYS A 440 4.51 -13.74 16.87
C LYS A 440 4.34 -15.23 16.62
N ASP A 441 3.83 -15.64 15.47
CA ASP A 441 3.60 -17.05 15.15
C ASP A 441 4.88 -17.90 15.25
N ASP A 442 6.01 -17.37 14.79
CA ASP A 442 7.33 -18.02 14.87
C ASP A 442 7.81 -18.20 16.32
N ILE A 443 7.65 -17.18 17.16
CA ILE A 443 8.02 -17.26 18.59
C ILE A 443 7.11 -18.24 19.32
N PHE A 444 5.81 -18.23 19.03
CA PHE A 444 4.86 -19.19 19.60
C PHE A 444 5.11 -20.62 19.09
N ALA A 445 5.53 -20.80 17.84
CA ALA A 445 5.97 -22.09 17.31
C ALA A 445 7.26 -22.57 17.97
N LEU A 446 8.27 -21.70 18.10
CA LEU A 446 9.52 -21.99 18.81
C LEU A 446 9.26 -22.38 20.27
N ASN A 447 8.31 -21.71 20.92
CA ASN A 447 7.89 -22.05 22.28
C ASN A 447 7.17 -23.42 22.35
N ARG A 448 6.40 -23.81 21.33
CA ARG A 448 5.82 -25.16 21.21
C ARG A 448 6.89 -26.23 20.99
N PHE A 449 7.97 -25.94 20.29
CA PHE A 449 9.13 -26.85 20.21
C PHE A 449 9.86 -27.02 21.56
N LEU A 450 9.68 -26.07 22.49
CA LEU A 450 10.16 -26.18 23.86
C LEU A 450 9.17 -26.95 24.78
N ASP A 451 8.05 -27.45 24.28
CA ASP A 451 7.00 -28.11 25.08
C ASP A 451 7.24 -29.61 25.37
N PHE A 452 6.38 -30.15 26.23
CA PHE A 452 6.67 -31.04 27.37
C PHE A 452 6.91 -32.54 27.13
N GLN A 453 6.96 -33.07 25.91
CA GLN A 453 7.05 -34.53 25.72
C GLN A 453 8.42 -35.15 26.04
N SER A 454 9.44 -34.36 26.39
CA SER A 454 10.81 -34.87 26.64
C SER A 454 11.21 -35.02 28.11
N LEU A 455 10.48 -34.42 29.06
CA LEU A 455 10.95 -34.32 30.46
C LEU A 455 10.73 -35.58 31.30
N SER A 456 9.66 -36.34 31.05
CA SER A 456 9.39 -37.61 31.73
C SER A 456 10.44 -38.70 31.41
N GLY A 457 11.09 -38.61 30.24
CA GLY A 457 12.22 -39.48 29.86
C GLY A 457 13.62 -38.99 30.31
N LEU A 458 13.72 -37.76 30.85
CA LEU A 458 14.99 -37.06 31.11
C LEU A 458 15.54 -37.19 32.55
N LYS A 459 15.13 -38.20 33.33
CA LYS A 459 15.80 -38.52 34.62
C LYS A 459 17.34 -38.69 34.49
N LYS A 460 17.86 -38.81 33.26
CA LYS A 460 19.29 -38.92 32.90
C LYS A 460 19.89 -37.66 32.22
N ALA A 461 19.19 -36.52 32.17
CA ALA A 461 19.68 -35.30 31.52
C ALA A 461 21.00 -34.79 32.11
N SER A 462 21.92 -34.35 31.25
CA SER A 462 23.18 -33.70 31.67
C SER A 462 22.93 -32.25 32.12
N VAL A 463 23.76 -31.76 33.03
CA VAL A 463 23.69 -30.35 33.49
C VAL A 463 23.93 -29.39 32.32
N PHE A 464 24.77 -29.77 31.37
CA PHE A 464 25.04 -29.00 30.14
C PHE A 464 23.79 -28.80 29.28
N PHE A 465 22.99 -29.84 29.12
CA PHE A 465 21.75 -29.77 28.35
C PHE A 465 20.72 -28.86 29.02
N LEU A 466 20.57 -28.99 30.34
CA LEU A 466 19.68 -28.14 31.13
C LEU A 466 20.10 -26.67 31.07
N ASN A 467 21.41 -26.39 31.16
CA ASN A 467 21.96 -25.03 31.01
C ASN A 467 21.67 -24.42 29.63
N LYS A 468 21.84 -25.21 28.56
CA LYS A 468 21.51 -24.76 27.19
C LYS A 468 20.03 -24.40 27.06
N ARG A 469 19.15 -25.11 27.76
CA ARG A 469 17.71 -24.86 27.77
C ARG A 469 17.36 -23.58 28.55
N ILE A 470 17.98 -23.36 29.72
CA ILE A 470 17.86 -22.11 30.49
C ILE A 470 18.25 -20.91 29.62
N ASN A 471 19.41 -20.97 28.95
CA ASN A 471 19.88 -19.89 28.08
C ASN A 471 18.91 -19.59 26.92
N ARG A 472 18.27 -20.63 26.37
CA ARG A 472 17.23 -20.47 25.32
C ARG A 472 15.99 -19.79 25.87
N CYS A 473 15.48 -20.21 27.04
CA CYS A 473 14.34 -19.55 27.69
C CYS A 473 14.65 -18.07 27.99
N GLN A 474 15.84 -17.76 28.51
CA GLN A 474 16.27 -16.39 28.77
C GLN A 474 16.38 -15.54 27.49
N SER A 475 16.86 -16.13 26.40
CA SER A 475 16.97 -15.43 25.12
C SER A 475 15.60 -15.07 24.56
N ILE A 476 14.64 -16.00 24.62
CA ILE A 476 13.26 -15.77 24.17
C ILE A 476 12.56 -14.78 25.11
N SER A 477 12.77 -14.89 26.42
CA SER A 477 12.19 -13.99 27.42
C SER A 477 12.61 -12.52 27.19
N LYS A 478 13.90 -12.26 26.89
CA LYS A 478 14.37 -10.91 26.51
C LYS A 478 13.70 -10.35 25.25
N ILE A 479 13.39 -11.23 24.29
CA ILE A 479 12.68 -10.86 23.07
C ILE A 479 11.22 -10.49 23.40
N VAL A 480 10.56 -11.30 24.21
CA VAL A 480 9.17 -11.09 24.66
C VAL A 480 9.05 -9.80 25.48
N GLU A 481 10.00 -9.54 26.39
CA GLU A 481 10.06 -8.29 27.17
C GLU A 481 10.18 -7.03 26.30
N ASN A 482 10.94 -7.09 25.21
CA ASN A 482 11.03 -5.97 24.27
C ASN A 482 9.73 -5.76 23.50
N GLU A 483 9.02 -6.82 23.12
CA GLU A 483 7.71 -6.71 22.47
C GLU A 483 6.63 -6.17 23.42
N LEU A 484 6.63 -6.60 24.69
CA LEU A 484 5.75 -6.10 25.74
C LEU A 484 5.83 -4.57 25.93
N LYS A 485 7.00 -3.96 25.71
CA LYS A 485 7.17 -2.48 25.77
C LYS A 485 6.45 -1.74 24.63
N HIS A 486 6.14 -2.43 23.54
CA HIS A 486 5.57 -1.85 22.33
C HIS A 486 4.10 -2.24 22.09
N THR A 487 3.54 -3.15 22.88
CA THR A 487 2.14 -3.56 22.83
C THR A 487 1.37 -3.06 24.04
N THR A 488 0.32 -2.26 23.83
CA THR A 488 -0.57 -1.75 24.88
C THR A 488 -1.70 -2.72 25.25
N ALA A 489 -1.89 -3.82 24.51
CA ALA A 489 -3.00 -4.73 24.68
C ALA A 489 -2.64 -5.97 25.53
N GLN A 490 -3.39 -6.18 26.62
CA GLN A 490 -3.34 -7.41 27.43
C GLN A 490 -3.80 -8.68 26.66
N GLN A 491 -4.37 -8.54 25.46
CA GLN A 491 -4.99 -9.64 24.69
C GLN A 491 -4.03 -10.44 23.80
N ASP A 492 -2.75 -10.06 23.69
CA ASP A 492 -1.85 -10.64 22.68
C ASP A 492 -1.12 -11.94 23.09
N GLY A 493 -1.41 -12.51 24.26
CA GLY A 493 -0.81 -13.78 24.71
C GLY A 493 0.67 -13.70 25.12
N TRP A 494 1.36 -12.58 24.85
CA TRP A 494 2.74 -12.32 25.30
C TRP A 494 2.95 -12.43 26.82
N PRO A 495 2.04 -11.92 27.69
CA PRO A 495 2.18 -12.10 29.13
C PRO A 495 2.08 -13.57 29.56
N ALA A 496 1.19 -14.35 28.91
CA ALA A 496 1.05 -15.78 29.18
C ALA A 496 2.29 -16.56 28.73
N LEU A 497 2.88 -16.19 27.59
CA LEU A 497 4.13 -16.75 27.11
C LEU A 497 5.31 -16.43 28.07
N GLN A 498 5.39 -15.19 28.56
CA GLN A 498 6.42 -14.80 29.53
C GLN A 498 6.33 -15.64 30.81
N ALA A 499 5.12 -15.76 31.39
CA ALA A 499 4.88 -16.59 32.58
C ALA A 499 5.27 -18.06 32.37
N LEU A 500 4.96 -18.62 31.18
CA LEU A 500 5.32 -19.99 30.82
C LEU A 500 6.83 -20.19 30.67
N LEU A 501 7.56 -19.21 30.10
CA LEU A 501 9.03 -19.26 29.97
C LEU A 501 9.70 -19.20 31.35
N ASP A 502 9.18 -18.39 32.26
CA ASP A 502 9.65 -18.28 33.64
C ASP A 502 9.43 -19.59 34.41
N GLN A 503 8.23 -20.18 34.30
CA GLN A 503 7.94 -21.49 34.88
C GLN A 503 8.94 -22.56 34.41
N ARG A 504 9.14 -22.67 33.09
CA ARG A 504 10.08 -23.64 32.50
C ARG A 504 11.52 -23.43 32.94
N ARG A 505 11.93 -22.17 33.16
CA ARG A 505 13.25 -21.84 33.69
C ARG A 505 13.41 -22.36 35.13
N VAL A 506 12.40 -22.17 35.97
CA VAL A 506 12.38 -22.66 37.36
C VAL A 506 12.44 -24.18 37.41
N GLU A 507 11.65 -24.88 36.58
CA GLU A 507 11.67 -26.35 36.48
C GLU A 507 13.05 -26.89 36.06
N ALA A 508 13.70 -26.25 35.09
CA ALA A 508 15.05 -26.65 34.67
C ALA A 508 16.10 -26.44 35.78
N LEU A 509 15.98 -25.38 36.58
CA LEU A 509 16.86 -25.12 37.72
C LEU A 509 16.68 -26.16 38.84
N ASP A 510 15.44 -26.55 39.13
CA ASP A 510 15.15 -27.62 40.10
C ASP A 510 15.76 -28.96 39.66
N LEU A 511 15.68 -29.30 38.38
CA LEU A 511 16.32 -30.49 37.82
C LEU A 511 17.85 -30.45 37.92
N ILE A 512 18.48 -29.27 37.75
CA ILE A 512 19.93 -29.11 37.93
C ILE A 512 20.33 -29.38 39.39
N GLU A 513 19.58 -28.87 40.38
CA GLU A 513 19.89 -29.12 41.79
C GLU A 513 19.68 -30.60 42.16
N LYS A 514 18.60 -31.24 41.70
CA LYS A 514 18.38 -32.69 41.86
C LYS A 514 19.53 -33.51 41.25
N ARG A 515 19.96 -33.16 40.03
CA ARG A 515 21.07 -33.82 39.33
C ARG A 515 22.40 -33.62 40.06
N LYS A 516 22.67 -32.42 40.54
CA LYS A 516 23.88 -32.10 41.31
C LYS A 516 23.97 -32.90 42.62
N PHE A 517 22.86 -33.06 43.33
CA PHE A 517 22.81 -33.89 44.55
C PHE A 517 23.14 -35.35 44.21
N PHE A 518 22.51 -35.90 43.17
CA PHE A 518 22.82 -37.24 42.67
C PHE A 518 24.30 -37.41 42.29
N LEU A 519 24.86 -36.45 41.53
CA LEU A 519 26.26 -36.48 41.10
C LEU A 519 27.22 -36.45 42.29
N LYS A 520 26.96 -35.63 43.32
CA LYS A 520 27.79 -35.58 44.52
C LYS A 520 27.82 -36.92 45.26
N LYS A 521 26.66 -37.54 45.46
CA LYS A 521 26.57 -38.86 46.10
C LYS A 521 27.34 -39.90 45.29
N ARG A 522 27.11 -39.94 43.97
CA ARG A 522 27.75 -40.90 43.07
C ARG A 522 29.27 -40.69 42.95
N PHE A 523 29.73 -39.44 43.04
CA PHE A 523 31.14 -39.10 43.01
C PHE A 523 31.89 -39.69 44.21
N ILE A 524 31.32 -39.58 45.43
CA ILE A 524 31.89 -40.16 46.65
C ILE A 524 31.98 -41.68 46.55
N GLU A 525 30.89 -42.35 46.12
CA GLU A 525 30.86 -43.80 45.91
C GLU A 525 31.96 -44.26 44.92
N LEU A 526 32.12 -43.56 43.80
CA LEU A 526 33.13 -43.91 42.80
C LEU A 526 34.56 -43.60 43.25
N GLN A 527 34.75 -42.57 44.09
CA GLN A 527 36.05 -42.25 44.68
C GLN A 527 36.50 -43.37 45.64
N GLN A 528 35.57 -43.90 46.45
CA GLN A 528 35.84 -45.05 47.33
C GLN A 528 36.19 -46.29 46.51
N ASN A 529 35.41 -46.60 45.47
CA ASN A 529 35.69 -47.71 44.57
C ASN A 529 37.03 -47.56 43.83
N TYR A 530 37.41 -46.34 43.44
CA TYR A 530 38.71 -46.07 42.82
C TYR A 530 39.86 -46.39 43.77
N ASN A 531 39.76 -45.97 45.03
CA ASN A 531 40.79 -46.21 46.04
C ASN A 531 40.96 -47.71 46.31
N HIS A 532 39.84 -48.45 46.40
CA HIS A 532 39.86 -49.91 46.54
C HIS A 532 40.56 -50.60 45.35
N LEU A 533 40.11 -50.32 44.12
CA LEU A 533 40.71 -50.88 42.91
C LEU A 533 42.18 -50.51 42.74
N LYS A 534 42.59 -49.30 43.18
CA LYS A 534 43.98 -48.86 43.11
C LYS A 534 44.86 -49.67 44.05
N SER A 535 44.35 -50.02 45.24
CA SER A 535 45.04 -50.93 46.16
C SER A 535 45.22 -52.32 45.56
N GLU A 536 44.15 -52.89 44.98
CA GLU A 536 44.20 -54.19 44.29
C GLU A 536 45.16 -54.19 43.10
N TYR A 537 45.14 -53.13 42.29
CA TYR A 537 46.04 -52.96 41.15
C TYR A 537 47.51 -52.90 41.60
N ASN A 538 47.81 -52.13 42.65
CA ASN A 538 49.17 -52.04 43.18
C ASN A 538 49.66 -53.40 43.70
N GLN A 539 48.80 -54.20 44.34
CA GLN A 539 49.15 -55.56 44.78
C GLN A 539 49.38 -56.51 43.61
N ALA A 540 48.55 -56.45 42.57
CA ALA A 540 48.69 -57.28 41.36
C ALA A 540 49.90 -56.90 40.48
N LEU A 541 50.46 -55.69 40.63
CA LEU A 541 51.59 -55.21 39.85
C LEU A 541 52.92 -55.91 40.19
N PHE A 542 53.05 -56.39 41.43
CA PHE A 542 54.28 -57.03 41.95
C PHE A 542 54.25 -58.57 41.85
N ASP A 543 53.18 -59.15 41.32
CA ASP A 543 53.03 -60.60 41.12
C ASP A 543 53.23 -60.98 39.63
N PRO A 544 54.35 -61.64 39.26
CA PRO A 544 54.65 -62.00 37.88
C PRO A 544 53.58 -62.90 37.22
N ASN A 545 52.77 -63.61 38.02
CA ASN A 545 51.74 -64.51 37.53
C ASN A 545 50.40 -63.80 37.21
N LYS A 546 50.25 -62.50 37.52
CA LYS A 546 48.98 -61.75 37.42
C LYS A 546 48.93 -60.65 36.34
N SER A 547 49.77 -60.75 35.32
CA SER A 547 49.86 -59.79 34.21
C SER A 547 48.49 -59.43 33.56
N LYS A 548 47.63 -60.42 33.29
CA LYS A 548 46.30 -60.18 32.69
C LYS A 548 45.31 -59.46 33.63
N GLU A 549 45.35 -59.75 34.92
CA GLU A 549 44.50 -59.09 35.93
C GLU A 549 44.91 -57.62 36.12
N SER A 550 46.22 -57.35 36.16
CA SER A 550 46.74 -55.98 36.26
C SER A 550 46.27 -55.10 35.09
N GLN A 551 46.25 -55.62 33.85
CA GLN A 551 45.74 -54.91 32.68
C GLN A 551 44.23 -54.65 32.74
N ALA A 552 43.43 -55.59 33.26
CA ALA A 552 41.99 -55.43 33.42
C ALA A 552 41.67 -54.35 34.48
N LEU A 553 42.36 -54.38 35.62
CA LEU A 553 42.25 -53.38 36.69
C LEU A 553 42.67 -51.98 36.20
N PHE A 554 43.74 -51.88 35.41
CA PHE A 554 44.16 -50.61 34.80
C PHE A 554 43.10 -50.02 33.87
N LYS A 555 42.43 -50.84 33.04
CA LYS A 555 41.32 -50.40 32.18
C LYS A 555 40.12 -49.90 33.01
N GLN A 556 39.79 -50.58 34.11
CA GLN A 556 38.71 -50.17 35.01
C GLN A 556 39.03 -48.86 35.75
N LEU A 557 40.26 -48.71 36.27
CA LEU A 557 40.74 -47.47 36.87
C LEU A 557 40.62 -46.28 35.90
N ASN A 558 41.09 -46.44 34.66
CA ASN A 558 40.98 -45.40 33.64
C ASN A 558 39.52 -45.02 33.32
N ARG A 559 38.59 -45.98 33.34
CA ARG A 559 37.16 -45.71 33.15
C ARG A 559 36.58 -44.92 34.32
N ILE A 560 36.94 -45.26 35.56
CA ILE A 560 36.49 -44.54 36.75
C ILE A 560 37.07 -43.12 36.76
N THR A 561 38.35 -42.94 36.43
CA THR A 561 38.99 -41.62 36.34
C THR A 561 38.29 -40.70 35.34
N ARG A 562 37.94 -41.20 34.14
CA ARG A 562 37.17 -40.43 33.14
C ARG A 562 35.78 -40.04 33.65
N ASN A 563 35.10 -40.96 34.34
CA ASN A 563 33.79 -40.71 34.92
C ASN A 563 33.84 -39.65 36.03
N LEU A 564 34.82 -39.73 36.94
CA LEU A 564 35.06 -38.74 37.99
C LEU A 564 35.35 -37.36 37.37
N ALA A 565 36.21 -37.29 36.35
CA ALA A 565 36.52 -36.04 35.65
C ALA A 565 35.27 -35.41 34.99
N PHE A 566 34.41 -36.22 34.36
CA PHE A 566 33.16 -35.74 33.78
C PHE A 566 32.17 -35.23 34.84
N MET A 567 31.99 -35.98 35.93
CA MET A 567 31.10 -35.58 37.03
C MET A 567 31.60 -34.31 37.73
N ALA A 568 32.91 -34.16 37.92
CA ALA A 568 33.49 -32.93 38.47
C ALA A 568 33.17 -31.71 37.60
N LYS A 569 33.22 -31.85 36.26
CA LYS A 569 32.83 -30.79 35.33
C LYS A 569 31.33 -30.45 35.43
N GLU A 570 30.45 -31.46 35.50
CA GLU A 570 29.01 -31.22 35.68
C GLU A 570 28.69 -30.53 37.02
N ILE A 571 29.31 -30.97 38.12
CA ILE A 571 29.12 -30.39 39.45
C ILE A 571 29.60 -28.93 39.46
N LYS A 572 30.77 -28.65 38.88
CA LYS A 572 31.32 -27.28 38.78
C LYS A 572 30.40 -26.37 37.98
N LEU A 573 29.84 -26.86 36.86
CA LEU A 573 28.87 -26.11 36.07
C LEU A 573 27.59 -25.83 36.87
N ALA A 574 27.03 -26.82 37.56
CA ALA A 574 25.84 -26.65 38.38
C ALA A 574 26.06 -25.62 39.51
N GLN A 575 27.25 -25.62 40.13
CA GLN A 575 27.63 -24.61 41.12
C GLN A 575 27.73 -23.21 40.51
N HIS A 576 28.31 -23.09 39.32
CA HIS A 576 28.44 -21.81 38.63
C HIS A 576 27.07 -21.22 38.28
N ILE A 577 26.15 -22.04 37.75
CA ILE A 577 24.77 -21.62 37.41
C ILE A 577 24.06 -21.05 38.64
N LYS A 578 24.20 -21.70 39.80
CA LYS A 578 23.64 -21.23 41.08
C LYS A 578 24.22 -19.87 41.51
N GLN A 579 25.53 -19.66 41.33
CA GLN A 579 26.20 -18.40 41.67
C GLN A 579 25.77 -17.25 40.74
N THR A 580 25.63 -17.51 39.44
CA THR A 580 25.15 -16.50 38.48
C THR A 580 23.70 -16.09 38.75
N GLN A 581 22.82 -17.05 39.06
CA GLN A 581 21.42 -16.76 39.38
C GLN A 581 21.25 -16.06 40.74
N GLY A 582 22.08 -16.38 41.74
CA GLY A 582 22.08 -15.69 43.04
C GLY A 582 22.49 -14.21 42.96
N LYS A 583 23.34 -13.85 41.98
CA LYS A 583 23.73 -12.46 41.70
C LYS A 583 22.65 -11.67 40.93
N GLU A 584 21.84 -12.33 40.10
CA GLU A 584 20.71 -11.70 39.41
C GLU A 584 19.57 -11.34 40.39
N GLN A 585 19.25 -12.22 41.34
CA GLN A 585 18.23 -11.96 42.38
C GLN A 585 18.62 -10.83 43.35
N THR A 586 19.92 -10.59 43.60
CA THR A 586 20.38 -9.47 44.42
C THR A 586 20.26 -8.13 43.69
N LYS A 587 20.46 -8.11 42.37
CA LYS A 587 20.25 -6.91 41.54
C LYS A 587 18.78 -6.54 41.38
N GLU A 588 17.89 -7.52 41.21
CA GLU A 588 16.43 -7.28 41.16
C GLU A 588 15.86 -6.75 42.49
N LYS A 589 16.36 -7.25 43.63
CA LYS A 589 15.98 -6.72 44.95
C LYS A 589 16.47 -5.30 45.19
N GLN A 590 17.68 -4.95 44.74
CA GLN A 590 18.19 -3.57 44.82
C GLN A 590 17.41 -2.61 43.91
N HIS A 591 16.97 -3.07 42.74
CA HIS A 591 16.15 -2.25 41.82
C HIS A 591 14.73 -2.00 42.33
N LYS A 592 14.11 -2.98 43.02
CA LYS A 592 12.81 -2.79 43.69
C LYS A 592 12.88 -1.86 44.91
N VAL A 593 13.95 -1.93 45.69
CA VAL A 593 14.17 -1.00 46.83
C VAL A 593 14.40 0.43 46.36
N LEU A 594 15.03 0.65 45.19
CA LEU A 594 15.15 1.98 44.59
C LEU A 594 13.82 2.53 44.05
N GLN A 595 12.96 1.67 43.48
CA GLN A 595 11.63 2.09 42.98
C GLN A 595 10.64 2.39 44.12
N GLU A 596 10.63 1.58 45.18
CA GLU A 596 9.78 1.84 46.37
C GLU A 596 10.23 3.08 47.17
N SER A 597 11.48 3.51 47.01
CA SER A 597 12.00 4.76 47.59
C SER A 597 11.62 6.00 46.77
N GLN A 598 11.30 5.85 45.47
CA GLN A 598 10.89 6.94 44.59
C GLN A 598 9.36 7.13 44.54
N GLU A 599 8.56 6.13 44.93
CA GLU A 599 7.09 6.24 45.05
C GLU A 599 6.60 6.83 46.39
N LYS A 600 7.49 7.13 47.35
CA LYS A 600 7.12 7.74 48.64
C LYS A 600 7.24 9.27 48.70
N GLU A 601 7.63 9.94 47.62
CA GLU A 601 7.67 11.42 47.56
C GLU A 601 6.74 11.99 46.47
N LEU A 602 5.42 11.86 46.66
CA LEU A 602 4.44 12.79 46.07
C LEU A 602 3.15 12.77 46.90
N PRO A 603 2.78 13.85 47.61
CA PRO A 603 1.54 13.89 48.36
C PRO A 603 0.36 14.17 47.42
N ASN A 604 -0.55 13.20 47.34
CA ASN A 604 -1.92 13.35 46.84
C ASN A 604 -2.63 14.46 47.60
N THR A 605 -3.00 15.55 46.90
CA THR A 605 -4.09 16.43 47.34
C THR A 605 -4.92 16.90 46.15
N THR A 606 -5.86 16.08 45.71
CA THR A 606 -7.12 16.55 45.14
C THR A 606 -7.99 17.04 46.30
N LYS A 607 -8.03 18.36 46.52
CA LYS A 607 -9.08 18.99 47.33
C LYS A 607 -10.00 19.82 46.43
N THR A 608 -11.18 19.27 46.22
CA THR A 608 -12.44 20.01 46.18
C THR A 608 -12.48 21.01 47.34
N ASN A 609 -12.80 22.27 47.06
CA ASN A 609 -13.09 23.26 48.10
C ASN A 609 -14.38 24.00 47.77
N ASN A 610 -15.43 23.62 48.50
CA ASN A 610 -16.49 24.54 48.89
C ASN A 610 -16.00 25.36 50.09
N LYS A 611 -16.06 26.69 49.96
CA LYS A 611 -16.58 27.66 50.95
C LYS A 611 -16.27 27.42 52.45
N LEU A 612 -15.42 28.27 53.06
CA LEU A 612 -15.81 29.36 53.98
C LEU A 612 -14.58 30.04 54.65
N SER A 613 -14.59 31.38 54.59
CA SER A 613 -14.13 32.42 55.53
C SER A 613 -13.33 32.10 56.81
N SER A 614 -12.22 32.83 57.01
CA SER A 614 -11.88 33.70 58.17
C SER A 614 -10.34 33.91 58.23
N ILE A 615 -9.81 35.13 57.95
CA ILE A 615 -9.50 36.24 58.87
C ILE A 615 -8.15 36.09 59.64
N SER A 616 -7.28 37.10 59.42
CA SER A 616 -6.18 37.66 60.25
C SER A 616 -4.90 36.83 60.46
N ALA A 617 -3.70 37.26 60.06
CA ALA A 617 -2.92 38.50 60.25
C ALA A 617 -2.06 38.52 61.55
N ASN A 618 -0.75 38.76 61.33
CA ASN A 618 0.25 39.36 62.26
C ASN A 618 0.64 38.55 63.50
N LYS A 619 1.85 38.62 64.08
CA LYS A 619 3.09 39.41 63.88
C LYS A 619 4.14 38.86 64.87
N GLN A 620 5.44 38.92 64.50
CA GLN A 620 6.59 39.37 65.33
C GLN A 620 6.93 38.61 66.66
N HIS A 621 8.16 38.53 67.20
CA HIS A 621 9.31 39.43 67.18
C HIS A 621 10.56 38.77 67.82
N THR A 622 11.76 39.34 67.51
CA THR A 622 12.95 39.58 68.39
C THR A 622 13.91 38.41 68.70
N LYS A 623 15.25 38.56 68.86
CA LYS A 623 16.20 39.67 69.19
C LYS A 623 17.65 39.20 68.87
N THR A 624 18.46 39.93 68.10
CA THR A 624 19.62 40.81 68.46
C THR A 624 20.85 40.21 69.17
N SER A 625 22.05 40.43 68.60
CA SER A 625 23.28 41.10 69.15
C SER A 625 24.51 40.62 68.34
N ASN A 626 25.68 41.26 68.18
CA ASN A 626 26.23 42.59 68.43
C ASN A 626 27.62 42.66 67.73
N HIS A 627 28.07 43.87 67.32
CA HIS A 627 29.47 44.36 67.27
C HIS A 627 30.54 43.65 66.37
N ARG A 628 31.57 44.29 65.78
CA ARG A 628 31.94 45.68 65.40
C ARG A 628 33.34 45.58 64.70
N ARG A 629 33.48 46.13 63.48
CA ARG A 629 34.70 46.77 62.85
C ARG A 629 35.96 45.88 62.64
N LYS A 630 36.74 45.98 61.56
CA LYS A 630 37.10 47.11 60.66
C LYS A 630 37.83 46.59 59.38
N ASP A 631 37.66 47.33 58.28
CA ASP A 631 38.56 47.61 57.13
C ASP A 631 39.20 46.44 56.34
N GLY A 632 39.20 46.36 55.00
CA GLY A 632 38.78 47.23 53.89
C GLY A 632 39.46 46.76 52.58
N GLY A 633 38.81 46.95 51.43
CA GLY A 633 39.39 46.84 50.07
C GLY A 633 39.04 45.55 49.31
N SER A 634 37.92 45.51 48.58
CA SER A 634 37.78 45.93 47.16
C SER A 634 38.11 44.82 46.16
N GLY A 635 37.08 44.31 45.48
CA GLY A 635 37.18 43.36 44.38
C GLY A 635 35.80 42.92 43.88
N TYR A 636 35.18 43.75 43.04
CA TYR A 636 34.08 43.40 42.10
C TYR A 636 34.42 42.06 41.38
N THR A 637 33.53 41.14 41.01
CA THR A 637 32.19 41.28 40.40
C THR A 637 31.51 39.90 40.33
N ARG A 638 30.18 39.90 40.54
CA ARG A 638 29.09 39.07 39.97
C ARG A 638 29.39 37.64 39.51
N ALA A 639 28.79 36.62 40.13
CA ALA A 639 27.36 36.25 40.10
C ALA A 639 26.89 35.91 38.66
N LEU A 640 26.65 34.64 38.34
CA LEU A 640 25.57 33.75 38.81
C LEU A 640 24.18 34.13 38.29
N GLU A 641 23.53 33.04 37.92
CA GLU A 641 22.09 32.79 37.89
C GLU A 641 21.31 33.24 36.63
N GLY A 642 20.56 32.33 36.00
CA GLY A 642 20.35 30.95 36.38
C GLY A 642 19.38 30.19 35.50
N PHE A 643 19.31 28.92 35.89
CA PHE A 643 18.25 27.93 35.71
C PHE A 643 17.90 27.48 34.28
#